data_AF-C0W1X6-F1
#
_entry.id   AF-C0W1X6-F1
#
_cell.length_a   1.000
_cell.length_b   1.000
_cell.length_c   1.000
_cell.angle_alpha   90.00
_cell.angle_beta   90.00
_cell.angle_gamma   90.00
#
_symmetry.space_group_name_H-M   'P 1'
#
loop_
_entity.id
_entity.type
_entity.pdbx_description
1 polymer ?
#
loop_
_entity_poly.entity_id
_entity_poly.type
_entity_poly.pdbx_seq_one_letter_code
_entity_poly.pdbx_strand_id
1 'polypeptide(L)'
;MKPNPLLNESIAVFKELGWHTAQYDEILNLPLGTVEQQRRVVQGLETGDWGEYGRVAENSYGWISAHTVNDQMLALFALRCGVSARRAEELITTDDEVTFSCIIQRGRVFAAQFLESYYRSVPRMHEHTLSVKGALGVALALFTENAPLENLDYLKDWVVLARYALTGQKRDMYREGSKLPFLDDLLPTFKDHVFASVENGVAATGPLKEVLAALTNADIITRDELIKVCVRGLDLAVRPGDRKAYTQLLVEDLQLDTTELLANQEVFKNVLTSGETPVVEAFAPSLIAVLSPAEAAEIALTSLYAKAAKTRLQVLKAVEQRQDVQTAEALILADRLNELAASKEKPSARIAKKLLENWNLATTPVSEKTSDIKGLWNPTPPLWEVPEFILGEVSVTALAHVINFLRTDEQYLFDIEGDRLLALAVELAREDVAQVRLALNGVKHKVWSPLIFSWLENNEVKLFSDDYLSHSQMVFAALGKIPCLLSTPSRLDSSVAFADLADRLVLYARSQAEVLESDLVLSLLRLDVSALGDEINLFGLPAGVPVRLMDGTVLDRDAAQVIRDYLADPLPEGSIDSSSGWLKVVLEMPQSLKGLQLPFRLNYMDTESTRLFPHWGAPAFIGMRWFGQEVSSAGLCADDASYRAKPLPAEAAINLLALQRPVHPKMADYCAEGIVNAWKRGLLIPGVADVAFLDWDSELSSLAALAKALYEVAQLGMLSVVWPVLDDLLGASMQKPRMVAGTAEVAEIMAELVDEVLVAVKTGVADEVVLEVPGVRALASRAGKSKAVEFAQFVVAKLPEAQFSYQLVAEPTRILPEEFEKIWQPLAGLVSVPEDGARICGFDEATAVSTCALPVIFETGNYPHEKFINTGFGWYYAITHEHQAKVVRVSADGSKSEGFIHWDGSQLVFSEYRNWRGGNSGALEGESSAFARFLVKIILADLATDPDPYSQRNIVRTLVREGKLDDVTVAATVSELVMFPQWSPARAVYLLESQPELLNVLWPMLTRPLGYAASQNALPRWVNRVLDIVLLHSEVLQEATLRGFIPLDEWQGVKQIAVKKGSSVAVKKAQEVVSRLSI
;
A
#
# COMPACT_ATOMS: atom_id res chain seq x y z
N MET A 1 30.21 7.86 9.60
CA MET A 1 29.99 9.11 10.37
C MET A 1 31.19 10.07 10.25
N LYS A 2 30.98 11.35 9.93
CA LYS A 2 32.02 12.41 9.91
C LYS A 2 31.67 13.54 10.90
N PRO A 3 32.03 13.41 12.19
CA PRO A 3 31.78 14.47 13.15
C PRO A 3 32.64 15.69 12.83
N ASN A 4 32.14 16.88 13.20
CA ASN A 4 32.93 18.10 13.11
C ASN A 4 34.16 18.00 14.04
N PRO A 5 35.37 18.42 13.61
CA PRO A 5 36.57 18.36 14.45
C PRO A 5 36.44 19.05 15.81
N LEU A 6 35.57 20.06 15.90
CA LEU A 6 35.31 20.85 17.12
C LEU A 6 34.10 20.33 17.93
N LEU A 7 33.47 19.20 17.53
CA LEU A 7 32.30 18.64 18.22
C LEU A 7 32.59 18.36 19.71
N ASN A 8 33.74 17.75 20.01
CA ASN A 8 34.13 17.45 21.39
C ASN A 8 34.37 18.72 22.23
N GLU A 9 34.87 19.79 21.61
CA GLU A 9 35.03 21.09 22.29
C GLU A 9 33.67 21.73 22.59
N SER A 10 32.71 21.65 21.65
CA SER A 10 31.33 22.09 21.87
C SER A 10 30.65 21.29 22.99
N ILE A 11 30.86 19.97 23.03
CA ILE A 11 30.33 19.09 24.09
C ILE A 11 30.98 19.43 25.45
N ALA A 12 32.25 19.79 25.48
CA ALA A 12 32.91 20.22 26.71
C ALA A 12 32.26 21.49 27.26
N VAL A 13 31.97 22.48 26.41
CA VAL A 13 31.24 23.71 26.80
C VAL A 13 29.82 23.37 27.26
N PHE A 14 29.10 22.49 26.54
CA PHE A 14 27.78 22.01 26.94
C PHE A 14 27.79 21.37 28.35
N LYS A 15 28.81 20.56 28.66
CA LYS A 15 28.99 19.95 29.98
C LYS A 15 29.37 20.97 31.05
N GLU A 16 30.29 21.88 30.74
CA GLU A 16 30.75 22.97 31.63
C GLU A 16 29.57 23.86 32.09
N LEU A 17 28.66 24.17 31.17
CA LEU A 17 27.47 24.98 31.43
C LEU A 17 26.32 24.21 32.10
N GLY A 18 26.52 22.94 32.44
CA GLY A 18 25.56 22.13 33.20
C GLY A 18 24.40 21.54 32.39
N TRP A 19 24.38 21.70 31.06
CA TRP A 19 23.26 21.23 30.23
C TRP A 19 23.08 19.71 30.24
N HIS A 20 24.16 18.94 30.35
CA HIS A 20 24.12 17.48 30.34
C HIS A 20 23.41 16.82 31.54
N THR A 21 23.19 17.57 32.62
CA THR A 21 22.54 17.11 33.86
C THR A 21 21.23 17.84 34.15
N ALA A 22 20.91 18.88 33.38
CA ALA A 22 19.71 19.69 33.56
C ALA A 22 18.46 18.94 33.14
N GLN A 23 17.32 19.31 33.73
CA GLN A 23 16.01 18.79 33.32
C GLN A 23 15.53 19.49 32.04
N TYR A 24 14.68 18.81 31.28
CA TYR A 24 14.23 19.29 29.96
C TYR A 24 13.41 20.58 30.02
N ASP A 25 12.65 20.79 31.10
CA ASP A 25 11.85 22.00 31.34
C ASP A 25 12.69 23.20 31.80
N GLU A 26 13.92 23.00 32.26
CA GLU A 26 14.84 24.07 32.67
C GLU A 26 15.56 24.74 31.48
N ILE A 27 15.47 24.15 30.28
CA ILE A 27 16.26 24.51 29.09
C ILE A 27 16.24 26.01 28.78
N LEU A 28 15.10 26.68 28.92
CA LEU A 28 14.96 28.10 28.59
C LEU A 28 15.77 29.01 29.53
N ASN A 29 16.09 28.53 30.74
CA ASN A 29 16.80 29.29 31.77
C ASN A 29 18.29 28.93 31.87
N LEU A 30 18.76 27.90 31.14
CA LEU A 30 20.14 27.47 31.19
C LEU A 30 21.10 28.49 30.53
N PRO A 31 22.33 28.65 31.06
CA PRO A 31 23.32 29.57 30.54
C PRO A 31 23.86 29.11 29.19
N LEU A 32 24.14 30.05 28.29
CA LEU A 32 24.74 29.79 26.98
C LEU A 32 26.26 30.05 26.95
N GLY A 33 26.86 30.46 28.07
CA GLY A 33 28.26 30.84 28.16
C GLY A 33 28.57 32.20 27.53
N THR A 34 29.86 32.54 27.45
CA THR A 34 30.31 33.81 26.85
C THR A 34 30.13 33.81 25.33
N VAL A 35 30.22 34.98 24.69
CA VAL A 35 30.12 35.11 23.23
C VAL A 35 31.18 34.28 22.51
N GLU A 36 32.38 34.16 23.08
CA GLU A 36 33.47 33.33 22.55
C GLU A 36 33.15 31.83 22.66
N GLN A 37 32.57 31.40 23.79
CA GLN A 37 32.10 30.03 23.97
C GLN A 37 31.00 29.70 22.97
N GLN A 38 30.00 30.58 22.79
CA GLN A 38 28.92 30.39 21.82
C GLN A 38 29.45 30.30 20.38
N ARG A 39 30.37 31.17 19.97
CA ARG A 39 31.00 31.07 18.63
C ARG A 39 31.70 29.75 18.43
N ARG A 40 32.46 29.26 19.42
CA ARG A 40 33.14 27.97 19.36
C ARG A 40 32.14 26.82 19.28
N VAL A 41 31.07 26.89 20.08
CA VAL A 41 29.97 25.92 20.04
C VAL A 41 29.36 25.84 18.64
N VAL A 42 28.98 26.98 18.05
CA VAL A 42 28.42 27.03 16.70
C VAL A 42 29.40 26.45 15.68
N GLN A 43 30.70 26.79 15.72
CA GLN A 43 31.69 26.21 14.81
C GLN A 43 31.74 24.68 14.86
N GLY A 44 31.55 24.08 16.03
CA GLY A 44 31.53 22.62 16.21
C GLY A 44 30.18 21.94 15.97
N LEU A 45 29.07 22.67 16.02
CA LEU A 45 27.71 22.10 15.95
C LEU A 45 26.95 22.46 14.65
N GLU A 46 27.41 23.46 13.90
CA GLU A 46 26.80 23.93 12.65
C GLU A 46 26.86 22.88 11.53
N THR A 47 27.85 21.99 11.57
CA THR A 47 28.10 20.98 10.53
C THR A 47 28.57 19.66 11.15
N GLY A 48 28.72 18.62 10.32
CA GLY A 48 29.21 17.31 10.75
C GLY A 48 28.12 16.39 11.29
N ASP A 49 28.38 15.09 11.28
CA ASP A 49 27.42 14.08 11.71
C ASP A 49 27.43 13.95 13.24
N TRP A 50 26.25 13.98 13.86
CA TRP A 50 26.09 13.73 15.31
C TRP A 50 25.84 12.25 15.62
N GLY A 51 25.66 11.44 14.59
CA GLY A 51 25.41 10.01 14.69
C GLY A 51 25.13 9.43 13.31
N GLU A 52 24.87 8.13 13.28
CA GLU A 52 24.40 7.42 12.10
C GLU A 52 23.41 6.32 12.49
N TYR A 53 22.47 5.98 11.60
CA TYR A 53 21.65 4.79 11.79
C TYR A 53 22.49 3.54 11.45
N GLY A 54 22.55 2.61 12.41
CA GLY A 54 23.32 1.39 12.28
C GLY A 54 22.83 0.30 13.22
N ARG A 55 23.50 -0.85 13.19
CA ARG A 55 23.17 -1.99 14.05
C ARG A 55 23.61 -1.69 15.49
N VAL A 56 22.64 -1.49 16.40
CA VAL A 56 22.88 -1.23 17.83
C VAL A 56 22.95 -2.53 18.65
N ALA A 57 22.35 -3.63 18.17
CA ALA A 57 22.45 -4.97 18.78
C ALA A 57 22.26 -6.09 17.75
N GLU A 58 22.42 -7.35 18.18
CA GLU A 58 22.44 -8.54 17.31
C GLU A 58 21.17 -8.70 16.44
N ASN A 59 20.04 -8.06 16.75
CA ASN A 59 18.88 -7.96 15.85
C ASN A 59 18.18 -6.59 15.95
N SER A 60 18.94 -5.53 16.26
CA SER A 60 18.37 -4.19 16.45
C SER A 60 19.18 -3.16 15.69
N TYR A 61 18.49 -2.36 14.90
CA TYR A 61 19.02 -1.18 14.22
C TYR A 61 18.49 0.06 14.92
N GLY A 62 19.34 1.05 15.09
CA GLY A 62 19.04 2.26 15.83
C GLY A 62 20.05 3.36 15.54
N TRP A 63 19.79 4.51 16.12
CA TRP A 63 20.69 5.66 16.03
C TRP A 63 21.92 5.44 16.92
N ILE A 64 23.12 5.55 16.33
CA ILE A 64 24.42 5.46 17.02
C ILE A 64 25.00 6.89 17.08
N SER A 65 24.93 7.52 18.24
CA SER A 65 25.44 8.88 18.42
C SER A 65 26.98 8.92 18.41
N ALA A 66 27.55 9.97 17.81
CA ALA A 66 28.98 10.31 17.82
C ALA A 66 29.50 10.74 19.21
N HIS A 67 28.59 10.90 20.17
CA HIS A 67 28.83 11.47 21.47
C HIS A 67 27.98 10.80 22.55
N THR A 68 28.33 11.06 23.80
CA THR A 68 27.72 10.41 24.97
C THR A 68 26.67 11.28 25.68
N VAL A 69 26.26 12.41 25.09
CA VAL A 69 25.25 13.32 25.66
C VAL A 69 23.92 13.16 24.94
N ASN A 70 22.82 13.58 25.57
CA ASN A 70 21.48 13.51 24.98
C ASN A 70 21.37 14.42 23.74
N ASP A 71 21.06 13.83 22.58
CA ASP A 71 21.01 14.51 21.28
C ASP A 71 20.01 15.67 21.26
N GLN A 72 18.82 15.50 21.83
CA GLN A 72 17.80 16.55 21.84
C GLN A 72 18.23 17.73 22.74
N MET A 73 18.83 17.46 23.91
CA MET A 73 19.38 18.52 24.76
C MET A 73 20.50 19.28 24.04
N LEU A 74 21.38 18.57 23.32
CA LEU A 74 22.45 19.18 22.55
C LEU A 74 21.91 19.98 21.36
N ALA A 75 20.84 19.51 20.70
CA ALA A 75 20.19 20.20 19.59
C ALA A 75 19.56 21.52 20.05
N LEU A 76 18.86 21.53 21.20
CA LEU A 76 18.29 22.74 21.78
C LEU A 76 19.38 23.71 22.27
N PHE A 77 20.49 23.20 22.80
CA PHE A 77 21.66 24.03 23.12
C PHE A 77 22.26 24.68 21.87
N ALA A 78 22.46 23.91 20.80
CA ALA A 78 22.97 24.40 19.52
C ALA A 78 22.06 25.48 18.93
N LEU A 79 20.74 25.21 18.92
CA LEU A 79 19.70 26.14 18.51
C LEU A 79 19.81 27.46 19.29
N ARG A 80 19.93 27.41 20.62
CA ARG A 80 20.03 28.64 21.42
C ARG A 80 21.38 29.35 21.27
N CYS A 81 22.46 28.62 21.02
CA CYS A 81 23.81 29.19 20.81
C CYS A 81 23.99 29.88 19.46
N GLY A 82 23.14 29.59 18.47
CA GLY A 82 23.11 30.36 17.24
C GLY A 82 23.31 29.59 15.93
N VAL A 83 23.17 28.27 15.91
CA VAL A 83 23.25 27.51 14.63
C VAL A 83 22.19 27.97 13.62
N SER A 84 22.39 27.69 12.34
CA SER A 84 21.43 28.06 11.28
C SER A 84 20.08 27.35 11.41
N ALA A 85 19.03 27.92 10.82
CA ALA A 85 17.68 27.37 10.87
C ALA A 85 17.57 26.00 10.18
N ARG A 86 18.25 25.84 9.04
CA ARG A 86 18.39 24.54 8.36
C ARG A 86 19.03 23.51 9.28
N ARG A 87 20.14 23.87 9.93
CA ARG A 87 20.83 22.94 10.84
C ARG A 87 19.99 22.58 12.05
N ALA A 88 19.30 23.56 12.65
CA ALA A 88 18.39 23.31 13.75
C ALA A 88 17.25 22.38 13.33
N GLU A 89 16.71 22.54 12.13
CA GLU A 89 15.67 21.66 11.58
C GLU A 89 16.18 20.21 11.49
N GLU A 90 17.35 19.99 10.89
CA GLU A 90 17.97 18.67 10.78
C GLU A 90 18.16 17.96 12.14
N LEU A 91 18.50 18.72 13.19
CA LEU A 91 18.87 18.18 14.51
C LEU A 91 17.68 17.98 15.46
N ILE A 92 16.65 18.81 15.36
CA ILE A 92 15.52 18.79 16.29
C ILE A 92 14.58 17.67 15.91
N THR A 93 14.23 16.82 16.87
CA THR A 93 13.37 15.64 16.64
C THR A 93 11.99 15.75 17.28
N THR A 94 11.79 16.71 18.18
CA THR A 94 10.54 16.94 18.91
C THR A 94 9.79 18.16 18.39
N ASP A 95 8.51 18.25 18.73
CA ASP A 95 7.59 19.33 18.34
C ASP A 95 6.85 19.93 19.53
N ASP A 96 7.46 19.88 20.72
CA ASP A 96 6.91 20.33 22.01
C ASP A 96 7.03 21.86 22.24
N GLU A 97 6.44 22.34 23.35
CA GLU A 97 6.44 23.75 23.76
C GLU A 97 7.85 24.31 24.03
N VAL A 98 8.77 23.49 24.56
CA VAL A 98 10.14 23.92 24.86
C VAL A 98 10.90 24.21 23.57
N THR A 99 10.73 23.33 22.59
CA THR A 99 11.32 23.45 21.26
C THR A 99 10.77 24.67 20.54
N PHE A 100 9.45 24.84 20.53
CA PHE A 100 8.80 26.04 20.01
C PHE A 100 9.37 27.31 20.66
N SER A 101 9.46 27.34 21.99
CA SER A 101 10.00 28.45 22.77
C SER A 101 11.46 28.78 22.41
N CYS A 102 12.30 27.77 22.20
CA CYS A 102 13.69 27.98 21.78
C CYS A 102 13.80 28.59 20.37
N ILE A 103 12.92 28.18 19.45
CA ILE A 103 12.92 28.71 18.07
C ILE A 103 12.44 30.16 18.05
N ILE A 104 11.36 30.48 18.75
CA ILE A 104 10.84 31.86 18.77
C ILE A 104 11.79 32.86 19.46
N GLN A 105 12.64 32.40 20.40
CA GLN A 105 13.72 33.21 20.99
C GLN A 105 14.74 33.70 19.94
N ARG A 106 14.89 32.96 18.82
CA ARG A 106 15.76 33.36 17.69
C ARG A 106 15.09 34.36 16.74
N GLY A 107 13.81 34.67 16.96
CA GLY A 107 13.04 35.68 16.23
C GLY A 107 12.33 35.14 14.99
N ARG A 108 11.41 35.96 14.44
CA ARG A 108 10.53 35.60 13.32
C ARG A 108 11.27 35.18 12.05
N VAL A 109 12.38 35.85 11.72
CA VAL A 109 13.17 35.53 10.52
C VAL A 109 13.75 34.12 10.61
N PHE A 110 14.26 33.74 11.78
CA PHE A 110 14.80 32.40 11.99
C PHE A 110 13.70 31.34 11.92
N ALA A 111 12.56 31.59 12.56
CA ALA A 111 11.40 30.69 12.51
C ALA A 111 10.89 30.48 11.08
N ALA A 112 10.84 31.54 10.25
CA ALA A 112 10.45 31.43 8.84
C ALA A 112 11.43 30.58 8.02
N GLN A 113 12.74 30.75 8.23
CA GLN A 113 13.77 29.93 7.57
C GLN A 113 13.71 28.46 8.01
N PHE A 114 13.36 28.21 9.27
CA PHE A 114 13.17 26.86 9.80
C PHE A 114 11.98 26.18 9.10
N LEU A 115 10.85 26.89 8.96
CA LEU A 115 9.68 26.42 8.24
C LEU A 115 9.97 26.10 6.78
N GLU A 116 10.68 26.98 6.08
CA GLU A 116 11.08 26.77 4.69
C GLU A 116 11.96 25.52 4.53
N SER A 117 12.86 25.27 5.49
CA SER A 117 13.69 24.06 5.51
C SER A 117 12.83 22.81 5.72
N TYR A 118 11.92 22.83 6.71
CA TYR A 118 11.09 21.68 7.07
C TYR A 118 10.12 21.30 5.94
N TYR A 119 9.39 22.27 5.40
CA TYR A 119 8.37 22.03 4.38
C TYR A 119 8.92 21.80 2.96
N ARG A 120 10.25 21.72 2.80
CA ARG A 120 10.89 21.27 1.55
C ARG A 120 10.76 19.76 1.34
N SER A 121 10.77 18.99 2.42
CA SER A 121 10.63 17.53 2.40
C SER A 121 10.07 17.05 3.74
N VAL A 122 8.79 16.71 3.76
CA VAL A 122 8.08 16.41 5.01
C VAL A 122 7.94 14.90 5.21
N PRO A 123 8.52 14.33 6.28
CA PRO A 123 8.26 12.95 6.63
C PRO A 123 6.83 12.82 7.20
N ARG A 124 6.00 12.01 6.53
CA ARG A 124 4.61 11.73 6.92
C ARG A 124 4.33 10.23 6.79
N MET A 125 3.60 9.66 7.75
CA MET A 125 3.32 8.22 7.79
C MET A 125 2.25 7.81 6.75
N HIS A 126 1.14 8.55 6.68
CA HIS A 126 0.10 8.35 5.67
C HIS A 126 -0.45 9.69 5.14
N GLU A 127 -1.15 9.69 4.01
CA GLU A 127 -1.64 10.92 3.34
C GLU A 127 -2.47 11.84 4.27
N HIS A 128 -3.24 11.26 5.20
CA HIS A 128 -4.20 11.96 6.06
C HIS A 128 -3.70 12.23 7.49
N THR A 129 -2.42 11.99 7.76
CA THR A 129 -1.84 12.03 9.12
C THR A 129 -0.96 13.23 9.35
N LEU A 130 -0.89 13.73 10.58
CA LEU A 130 0.05 14.79 10.96
C LEU A 130 1.49 14.36 10.67
N SER A 131 2.29 15.25 10.08
CA SER A 131 3.71 15.01 9.87
C SER A 131 4.51 15.01 11.18
N VAL A 132 5.75 14.51 11.12
CA VAL A 132 6.60 14.30 12.31
C VAL A 132 6.76 15.54 13.19
N LYS A 133 6.84 16.74 12.59
CA LYS A 133 6.92 18.03 13.29
C LYS A 133 5.77 18.96 12.90
N GLY A 134 4.65 18.42 12.39
CA GLY A 134 3.55 19.20 11.82
C GLY A 134 2.94 20.18 12.83
N ALA A 135 2.80 19.78 14.09
CA ALA A 135 2.28 20.66 15.16
C ALA A 135 3.18 21.88 15.38
N LEU A 136 4.49 21.67 15.50
CA LEU A 136 5.49 22.73 15.60
C LEU A 136 5.48 23.62 14.34
N GLY A 137 5.40 23.02 13.16
CA GLY A 137 5.35 23.75 11.89
C GLY A 137 4.16 24.72 11.83
N VAL A 138 2.97 24.28 12.22
CA VAL A 138 1.79 25.15 12.26
C VAL A 138 1.92 26.23 13.34
N ALA A 139 2.39 25.89 14.54
CA ALA A 139 2.62 26.86 15.61
C ALA A 139 3.61 27.97 15.19
N LEU A 140 4.70 27.61 14.50
CA LEU A 140 5.67 28.57 13.97
C LEU A 140 5.09 29.41 12.83
N ALA A 141 4.23 28.84 11.97
CA ALA A 141 3.57 29.60 10.91
C ALA A 141 2.67 30.70 11.48
N LEU A 142 1.95 30.41 12.57
CA LEU A 142 1.17 31.40 13.31
C LEU A 142 2.07 32.48 13.93
N PHE A 143 3.17 32.09 14.58
CA PHE A 143 4.12 33.04 15.19
C PHE A 143 4.78 33.99 14.17
N THR A 144 5.11 33.47 12.99
CA THR A 144 5.75 34.24 11.92
C THR A 144 4.80 35.15 11.18
N GLU A 145 3.48 34.93 11.32
CA GLU A 145 2.42 35.59 10.54
C GLU A 145 2.63 35.42 9.02
N ASN A 146 3.30 34.34 8.61
CA ASN A 146 3.65 34.05 7.22
C ASN A 146 3.51 32.56 6.92
N ALA A 147 2.26 32.09 6.89
CA ALA A 147 1.94 30.71 6.59
C ALA A 147 2.21 30.37 5.10
N PRO A 148 2.85 29.23 4.78
CA PRO A 148 3.10 28.82 3.41
C PRO A 148 1.84 28.20 2.79
N LEU A 149 0.85 29.03 2.46
CA LEU A 149 -0.47 28.61 1.96
C LEU A 149 -0.44 27.93 0.58
N GLU A 150 0.69 27.94 -0.12
CA GLU A 150 0.89 27.19 -1.38
C GLU A 150 1.50 25.80 -1.15
N ASN A 151 1.93 25.50 0.08
CA ASN A 151 2.56 24.22 0.40
C ASN A 151 1.51 23.19 0.85
N LEU A 152 1.32 22.15 0.03
CA LEU A 152 0.32 21.11 0.29
C LEU A 152 0.56 20.34 1.60
N ASP A 153 1.81 20.08 1.97
CA ASP A 153 2.12 19.35 3.21
C ASP A 153 1.85 20.17 4.47
N TYR A 154 2.11 21.47 4.41
CA TYR A 154 1.70 22.41 5.45
C TYR A 154 0.18 22.43 5.62
N LEU A 155 -0.57 22.54 4.51
CA LEU A 155 -2.03 22.57 4.56
C LEU A 155 -2.61 21.26 5.12
N LYS A 156 -2.03 20.11 4.79
CA LYS A 156 -2.40 18.82 5.38
C LYS A 156 -2.20 18.80 6.90
N ASP A 157 -1.07 19.29 7.39
CA ASP A 157 -0.81 19.40 8.84
C ASP A 157 -1.79 20.35 9.53
N TRP A 158 -2.00 21.51 8.91
CA TRP A 158 -2.95 22.50 9.40
C TRP A 158 -4.37 21.93 9.49
N VAL A 159 -4.84 21.21 8.48
CA VAL A 159 -6.19 20.61 8.46
C VAL A 159 -6.37 19.56 9.56
N VAL A 160 -5.35 18.73 9.84
CA VAL A 160 -5.40 17.77 10.96
C VAL A 160 -5.55 18.49 12.30
N LEU A 161 -4.76 19.56 12.52
CA LEU A 161 -4.81 20.34 13.76
C LEU A 161 -6.09 21.18 13.87
N ALA A 162 -6.59 21.72 12.76
CA ALA A 162 -7.85 22.45 12.70
C ALA A 162 -9.03 21.55 13.08
N ARG A 163 -9.05 20.31 12.57
CA ARG A 163 -10.04 19.32 13.01
C ARG A 163 -9.93 19.07 14.51
N TYR A 164 -8.71 18.82 15.01
CA TYR A 164 -8.50 18.59 16.44
C TYR A 164 -9.03 19.77 17.27
N ALA A 165 -8.72 21.00 16.88
CA ALA A 165 -9.17 22.21 17.56
C ALA A 165 -10.70 22.37 17.53
N LEU A 166 -11.38 21.98 16.43
CA LEU A 166 -12.83 22.08 16.28
C LEU A 166 -13.60 20.95 16.98
N THR A 167 -13.06 19.73 16.99
CA THR A 167 -13.80 18.51 17.35
C THR A 167 -13.26 17.79 18.58
N GLY A 168 -12.05 18.13 19.02
CA GLY A 168 -11.31 17.41 20.06
C GLY A 168 -10.75 16.05 19.62
N GLN A 169 -10.96 15.64 18.36
CA GLN A 169 -10.53 14.33 17.86
C GLN A 169 -9.04 14.33 17.53
N LYS A 170 -8.28 13.48 18.21
CA LYS A 170 -6.83 13.26 17.99
C LYS A 170 -6.53 12.18 16.94
N ARG A 171 -7.51 11.83 16.11
CA ARG A 171 -7.31 10.89 15.01
C ARG A 171 -6.15 11.38 14.15
N ASP A 172 -5.40 10.47 13.54
CA ASP A 172 -4.30 10.80 12.62
C ASP A 172 -3.12 11.61 13.23
N MET A 173 -3.05 11.69 14.57
CA MET A 173 -1.95 12.26 15.34
C MET A 173 -1.25 11.15 16.15
N TYR A 174 0.03 10.92 15.89
CA TYR A 174 0.76 9.77 16.46
C TYR A 174 1.77 10.14 17.54
N ARG A 175 1.93 11.43 17.84
CA ARG A 175 2.89 11.94 18.82
C ARG A 175 2.19 12.57 20.02
N GLU A 176 2.55 12.10 21.20
CA GLU A 176 2.15 12.67 22.49
C GLU A 176 3.10 13.81 22.87
N GLY A 177 2.60 14.83 23.58
CA GLY A 177 3.41 15.95 24.07
C GLY A 177 3.69 17.09 23.07
N SER A 178 3.18 16.99 21.85
CA SER A 178 3.33 18.04 20.82
C SER A 178 2.71 19.38 21.22
N LYS A 179 3.26 20.48 20.71
CA LYS A 179 2.73 21.84 20.84
C LYS A 179 1.49 22.00 19.96
N LEU A 180 0.33 21.73 20.53
CA LEU A 180 -0.94 21.87 19.83
C LEU A 180 -1.44 23.32 19.87
N PRO A 181 -1.91 23.88 18.74
CA PRO A 181 -2.60 25.16 18.75
C PRO A 181 -3.99 25.01 19.39
N PHE A 182 -4.43 26.02 20.12
CA PHE A 182 -5.83 26.17 20.49
C PHE A 182 -6.63 26.70 19.29
N LEU A 183 -7.96 26.54 19.32
CA LEU A 183 -8.81 27.09 18.27
C LEU A 183 -8.59 28.60 18.11
N ASP A 184 -8.49 29.33 19.22
CA ASP A 184 -8.25 30.77 19.25
C ASP A 184 -6.94 31.19 18.54
N ASP A 185 -5.92 30.31 18.54
CA ASP A 185 -4.67 30.57 17.83
C ASP A 185 -4.85 30.47 16.30
N LEU A 186 -5.77 29.62 15.84
CA LEU A 186 -6.03 29.37 14.42
C LEU A 186 -7.05 30.36 13.84
N LEU A 187 -8.00 30.85 14.64
CA LEU A 187 -9.10 31.74 14.21
C LEU A 187 -8.64 32.90 13.31
N PRO A 188 -7.54 33.64 13.60
CA PRO A 188 -7.15 34.79 12.79
C PRO A 188 -6.86 34.50 11.32
N THR A 189 -6.46 33.27 11.00
CA THR A 189 -6.10 32.86 9.63
C THR A 189 -6.95 31.70 9.11
N PHE A 190 -7.97 31.30 9.88
CA PHE A 190 -8.72 30.05 9.66
C PHE A 190 -9.36 30.01 8.28
N LYS A 191 -10.01 31.11 7.89
CA LYS A 191 -10.66 31.23 6.59
C LYS A 191 -9.66 31.07 5.44
N ASP A 192 -8.56 31.80 5.47
CA ASP A 192 -7.54 31.75 4.41
C ASP A 192 -6.95 30.34 4.26
N HIS A 193 -6.74 29.62 5.37
CA HIS A 193 -6.27 28.24 5.33
C HIS A 193 -7.31 27.25 4.80
N VAL A 194 -8.59 27.42 5.12
CA VAL A 194 -9.67 26.60 4.55
C VAL A 194 -9.73 26.80 3.03
N PHE A 195 -9.71 28.04 2.57
CA PHE A 195 -9.70 28.34 1.13
C PHE A 195 -8.44 27.77 0.45
N ALA A 196 -7.26 28.00 1.03
CA ALA A 196 -6.01 27.47 0.51
C ALA A 196 -5.98 25.93 0.46
N SER A 197 -6.54 25.26 1.47
CA SER A 197 -6.63 23.80 1.51
C SER A 197 -7.44 23.25 0.33
N VAL A 198 -8.54 23.91 -0.01
CA VAL A 198 -9.36 23.54 -1.16
C VAL A 198 -8.67 23.85 -2.48
N GLU A 199 -8.14 25.06 -2.65
CA GLU A 199 -7.48 25.48 -3.91
C GLU A 199 -6.24 24.65 -4.24
N ASN A 200 -5.47 24.22 -3.23
CA ASN A 200 -4.28 23.39 -3.42
C ASN A 200 -4.58 21.89 -3.45
N GLY A 201 -5.85 21.48 -3.38
CA GLY A 201 -6.25 20.08 -3.55
C GLY A 201 -5.93 19.16 -2.37
N VAL A 202 -6.06 19.65 -1.14
CA VAL A 202 -6.09 18.75 0.04
C VAL A 202 -7.30 17.81 -0.09
N ALA A 203 -7.06 16.51 0.02
CA ALA A 203 -8.09 15.50 -0.20
C ALA A 203 -9.27 15.63 0.80
N ALA A 204 -10.49 15.64 0.28
CA ALA A 204 -11.73 15.68 1.04
C ALA A 204 -12.14 14.29 1.58
N THR A 205 -11.48 13.22 1.16
CA THR A 205 -11.64 11.89 1.79
C THR A 205 -11.05 11.81 3.20
N GLY A 206 -10.23 12.80 3.59
CA GLY A 206 -9.56 12.87 4.88
C GLY A 206 -10.12 13.95 5.82
N PRO A 207 -9.30 14.50 6.74
CA PRO A 207 -9.76 15.40 7.80
C PRO A 207 -10.36 16.72 7.28
N LEU A 208 -10.11 17.11 6.02
CA LEU A 208 -10.69 18.31 5.42
C LEU A 208 -12.22 18.28 5.41
N LYS A 209 -12.83 17.13 5.08
CA LYS A 209 -14.29 17.00 5.11
C LYS A 209 -14.84 17.23 6.51
N GLU A 210 -14.16 16.70 7.53
CA GLU A 210 -14.58 16.82 8.93
C GLU A 210 -14.46 18.29 9.40
N VAL A 211 -13.42 19.01 8.99
CA VAL A 211 -13.29 20.46 9.21
C VAL A 211 -14.45 21.21 8.55
N LEU A 212 -14.70 20.98 7.26
CA LEU A 212 -15.77 21.65 6.52
C LEU A 212 -17.16 21.35 7.11
N ALA A 213 -17.43 20.11 7.53
CA ALA A 213 -18.68 19.74 8.18
C ALA A 213 -18.86 20.45 9.53
N ALA A 214 -17.80 20.49 10.36
CA ALA A 214 -17.83 21.14 11.66
C ALA A 214 -18.08 22.66 11.54
N LEU A 215 -17.61 23.29 10.47
CA LEU A 215 -17.84 24.71 10.19
C LEU A 215 -19.32 25.05 9.94
N THR A 216 -20.17 24.08 9.58
CA THR A 216 -21.62 24.30 9.41
C THR A 216 -22.28 24.83 10.68
N ASN A 217 -21.74 24.46 11.86
CA ASN A 217 -22.27 24.86 13.16
C ASN A 217 -21.37 25.86 13.90
N ALA A 218 -20.27 26.30 13.29
CA ALA A 218 -19.32 27.22 13.89
C ALA A 218 -19.49 28.64 13.32
N ASP A 219 -19.48 29.66 14.18
CA ASP A 219 -19.55 31.06 13.77
C ASP A 219 -18.19 31.61 13.29
N ILE A 220 -17.52 30.86 12.41
CA ILE A 220 -16.17 31.15 11.87
C ILE A 220 -16.25 31.56 10.40
N ILE A 221 -17.02 30.81 9.61
CA ILE A 221 -17.29 31.09 8.19
C ILE A 221 -18.79 31.10 8.01
N THR A 222 -19.32 32.07 7.27
CA THR A 222 -20.76 32.13 6.99
C THR A 222 -21.19 30.94 6.12
N ARG A 223 -22.43 30.46 6.28
CA ARG A 223 -22.94 29.32 5.48
C ARG A 223 -22.81 29.56 3.97
N ASP A 224 -23.10 30.77 3.49
CA ASP A 224 -22.98 31.13 2.07
C ASP A 224 -21.54 31.04 1.56
N GLU A 225 -20.56 31.44 2.38
CA GLU A 225 -19.15 31.32 2.03
C GLU A 225 -18.70 29.87 2.05
N LEU A 226 -19.16 29.08 3.02
CA LEU A 226 -18.87 27.65 3.10
C LEU A 226 -19.44 26.87 1.91
N ILE A 227 -20.65 27.22 1.44
CA ILE A 227 -21.20 26.67 0.19
C ILE A 227 -20.27 26.97 -0.98
N LYS A 228 -19.80 28.22 -1.12
CA LYS A 228 -18.87 28.58 -2.21
C LYS A 228 -17.56 27.79 -2.15
N VAL A 229 -17.00 27.61 -0.95
CA VAL A 229 -15.80 26.78 -0.72
C VAL A 229 -16.05 25.33 -1.15
N CYS A 230 -17.15 24.73 -0.72
CA CYS A 230 -17.48 23.34 -1.04
C CYS A 230 -17.80 23.13 -2.53
N VAL A 231 -18.50 24.07 -3.17
CA VAL A 231 -18.75 24.06 -4.62
C VAL A 231 -17.43 24.18 -5.39
N ARG A 232 -16.55 25.08 -4.96
CA ARG A 232 -15.22 25.23 -5.55
C ARG A 232 -14.37 23.97 -5.41
N GLY A 233 -14.41 23.33 -4.24
CA GLY A 233 -13.73 22.05 -4.01
C GLY A 233 -14.28 20.93 -4.88
N LEU A 234 -15.60 20.89 -5.09
CA LEU A 234 -16.22 19.94 -6.00
C LEU A 234 -15.78 20.14 -7.46
N ASP A 235 -15.65 21.39 -7.90
CA ASP A 235 -15.20 21.76 -9.25
C ASP A 235 -13.73 21.37 -9.50
N LEU A 236 -12.86 21.58 -8.50
CA LEU A 236 -11.44 21.24 -8.58
C LEU A 236 -11.15 19.74 -8.36
N ALA A 237 -12.09 19.00 -7.78
CA ALA A 237 -11.86 17.61 -7.39
C ALA A 237 -11.60 16.69 -8.60
N VAL A 238 -10.39 16.12 -8.65
CA VAL A 238 -9.99 15.14 -9.67
C VAL A 238 -10.39 13.71 -9.28
N ARG A 239 -10.33 13.36 -7.98
CA ARG A 239 -10.62 12.01 -7.48
C ARG A 239 -12.13 11.80 -7.28
N PRO A 240 -12.69 10.63 -7.68
CA PRO A 240 -14.09 10.30 -7.42
C PRO A 240 -14.48 10.34 -5.93
N GLY A 241 -13.54 9.95 -5.05
CA GLY A 241 -13.73 9.99 -3.61
C GLY A 241 -13.97 11.41 -3.08
N ASP A 242 -13.21 12.39 -3.58
CA ASP A 242 -13.35 13.80 -3.18
C ASP A 242 -14.65 14.39 -3.70
N ARG A 243 -15.02 14.12 -4.96
CA ARG A 243 -16.32 14.53 -5.50
C ARG A 243 -17.48 13.99 -4.69
N LYS A 244 -17.43 12.72 -4.28
CA LYS A 244 -18.41 12.13 -3.38
C LYS A 244 -18.43 12.85 -2.02
N ALA A 245 -17.27 13.13 -1.43
CA ALA A 245 -17.16 13.81 -0.14
C ALA A 245 -17.78 15.22 -0.16
N TYR A 246 -17.44 16.04 -1.16
CA TYR A 246 -18.03 17.37 -1.34
C TYR A 246 -19.52 17.31 -1.66
N THR A 247 -19.96 16.34 -2.46
CA THR A 247 -21.39 16.13 -2.73
C THR A 247 -22.17 15.85 -1.44
N GLN A 248 -21.62 15.00 -0.56
CA GLN A 248 -22.23 14.74 0.75
C GLN A 248 -22.28 15.99 1.62
N LEU A 249 -21.19 16.77 1.71
CA LEU A 249 -21.18 18.03 2.46
C LEU A 249 -22.28 18.99 1.97
N LEU A 250 -22.43 19.14 0.66
CA LEU A 250 -23.41 20.04 0.06
C LEU A 250 -24.87 19.58 0.31
N VAL A 251 -25.12 18.27 0.28
CA VAL A 251 -26.49 17.73 0.36
C VAL A 251 -26.93 17.39 1.79
N GLU A 252 -26.05 16.77 2.57
CA GLU A 252 -26.36 16.22 3.90
C GLU A 252 -26.11 17.26 5.00
N ASP A 253 -24.95 17.92 4.98
CA ASP A 253 -24.53 18.87 6.02
C ASP A 253 -25.07 20.30 5.76
N LEU A 254 -24.81 20.85 4.56
CA LEU A 254 -25.22 22.21 4.19
C LEU A 254 -26.66 22.31 3.68
N GLN A 255 -27.23 21.18 3.26
CA GLN A 255 -28.61 21.06 2.77
C GLN A 255 -28.96 22.14 1.74
N LEU A 256 -28.24 22.14 0.61
CA LEU A 256 -28.44 23.12 -0.46
C LEU A 256 -29.91 23.22 -0.88
N ASP A 257 -30.42 24.45 -0.96
CA ASP A 257 -31.74 24.72 -1.50
C ASP A 257 -31.71 24.90 -3.04
N THR A 258 -32.91 25.04 -3.63
CA THR A 258 -33.06 25.20 -5.08
C THR A 258 -32.42 26.49 -5.61
N THR A 259 -32.44 27.57 -4.84
CA THR A 259 -31.86 28.87 -5.22
C THR A 259 -30.34 28.77 -5.27
N GLU A 260 -29.76 28.12 -4.27
CA GLU A 260 -28.31 27.90 -4.14
C GLU A 260 -27.76 26.95 -5.20
N LEU A 261 -28.54 25.90 -5.52
CA LEU A 261 -28.25 24.99 -6.61
C LEU A 261 -28.20 25.73 -7.96
N LEU A 262 -29.17 26.61 -8.22
CA LEU A 262 -29.24 27.41 -9.45
C LEU A 262 -28.13 28.46 -9.54
N ALA A 263 -27.78 29.11 -8.42
CA ALA A 263 -26.71 30.09 -8.37
C ALA A 263 -25.34 29.51 -8.78
N ASN A 264 -25.15 28.18 -8.63
CA ASN A 264 -23.92 27.46 -8.95
C ASN A 264 -24.11 26.43 -10.08
N GLN A 265 -25.16 26.58 -10.90
CA GLN A 265 -25.59 25.57 -11.87
C GLN A 265 -24.47 25.12 -12.82
N GLU A 266 -23.61 26.02 -13.31
CA GLU A 266 -22.57 25.69 -14.29
C GLU A 266 -21.54 24.70 -13.74
N VAL A 267 -21.17 24.82 -12.46
CA VAL A 267 -20.29 23.86 -11.79
C VAL A 267 -20.96 22.49 -11.73
N PHE A 268 -22.23 22.43 -11.31
CA PHE A 268 -22.94 21.15 -11.23
C PHE A 268 -23.15 20.50 -12.60
N LYS A 269 -23.45 21.29 -13.65
CA LYS A 269 -23.53 20.80 -15.04
C LYS A 269 -22.20 20.16 -15.45
N ASN A 270 -21.08 20.81 -15.18
CA ASN A 270 -19.75 20.28 -15.47
C ASN A 270 -19.46 18.99 -14.70
N VAL A 271 -19.70 18.96 -13.40
CA VAL A 271 -19.36 17.80 -12.55
C VAL A 271 -20.25 16.58 -12.89
N LEU A 272 -21.49 16.79 -13.36
CA LEU A 272 -22.37 15.72 -13.83
C LEU A 272 -21.83 14.95 -15.04
N THR A 273 -20.92 15.54 -15.83
CA THR A 273 -20.25 14.85 -16.94
C THR A 273 -19.43 13.64 -16.49
N SER A 274 -19.02 13.61 -15.22
CA SER A 274 -18.33 12.45 -14.62
C SER A 274 -19.19 11.17 -14.62
N GLY A 275 -20.53 11.30 -14.67
CA GLY A 275 -21.46 10.18 -14.62
C GLY A 275 -21.45 9.39 -13.31
N GLU A 276 -20.84 9.94 -12.25
CA GLU A 276 -20.68 9.29 -10.96
C GLU A 276 -22.00 9.25 -10.18
N THR A 277 -22.37 8.05 -9.71
CA THR A 277 -23.65 7.82 -9.04
C THR A 277 -23.96 8.82 -7.92
N PRO A 278 -23.08 9.09 -6.93
CA PRO A 278 -23.41 10.01 -5.84
C PRO A 278 -23.72 11.44 -6.31
N VAL A 279 -22.98 11.94 -7.30
CA VAL A 279 -23.16 13.28 -7.88
C VAL A 279 -24.46 13.34 -8.66
N VAL A 280 -24.70 12.34 -9.52
CA VAL A 280 -25.91 12.31 -10.37
C VAL A 280 -27.16 12.18 -9.53
N GLU A 281 -27.19 11.30 -8.52
CA GLU A 281 -28.35 11.15 -7.64
C GLU A 281 -28.62 12.42 -6.81
N ALA A 282 -27.58 13.17 -6.45
CA ALA A 282 -27.68 14.40 -5.68
C ALA A 282 -28.23 15.58 -6.48
N PHE A 283 -27.70 15.85 -7.68
CA PHE A 283 -27.94 17.13 -8.37
C PHE A 283 -28.84 17.00 -9.60
N ALA A 284 -28.75 15.91 -10.37
CA ALA A 284 -29.45 15.82 -11.66
C ALA A 284 -30.97 15.92 -11.55
N PRO A 285 -31.67 15.20 -10.63
CA PRO A 285 -33.12 15.30 -10.52
C PRO A 285 -33.62 16.72 -10.21
N SER A 286 -32.94 17.40 -9.28
CA SER A 286 -33.29 18.76 -8.87
C SER A 286 -33.05 19.77 -10.00
N LEU A 287 -31.91 19.70 -10.70
CA LEU A 287 -31.63 20.54 -11.86
C LEU A 287 -32.62 20.31 -13.01
N ILE A 288 -32.93 19.04 -13.32
CA ILE A 288 -33.94 18.69 -14.34
C ILE A 288 -35.32 19.25 -13.96
N ALA A 289 -35.65 19.42 -12.68
CA ALA A 289 -36.94 19.97 -12.30
C ALA A 289 -37.05 21.49 -12.54
N VAL A 290 -35.94 22.23 -12.51
CA VAL A 290 -35.95 23.71 -12.40
C VAL A 290 -35.31 24.46 -13.57
N LEU A 291 -34.44 23.81 -14.35
CA LEU A 291 -33.79 24.43 -15.52
C LEU A 291 -34.75 24.58 -16.71
N SER A 292 -34.36 25.36 -17.72
CA SER A 292 -35.12 25.47 -18.98
C SER A 292 -35.27 24.09 -19.66
N PRO A 293 -36.30 23.88 -20.51
CA PRO A 293 -36.51 22.59 -21.19
C PRO A 293 -35.28 22.08 -21.95
N ALA A 294 -34.55 22.97 -22.62
CA ALA A 294 -33.36 22.61 -23.38
C ALA A 294 -32.21 22.15 -22.46
N GLU A 295 -31.90 22.92 -21.42
CA GLU A 295 -30.85 22.56 -20.45
C GLU A 295 -31.20 21.30 -19.65
N ALA A 296 -32.48 21.13 -19.30
CA ALA A 296 -32.96 19.92 -18.62
C ALA A 296 -32.78 18.67 -19.50
N ALA A 297 -33.00 18.77 -20.81
CA ALA A 297 -32.76 17.68 -21.76
C ALA A 297 -31.25 17.34 -21.88
N GLU A 298 -30.37 18.34 -21.93
CA GLU A 298 -28.91 18.14 -21.96
C GLU A 298 -28.39 17.46 -20.69
N ILE A 299 -28.88 17.91 -19.53
CA ILE A 299 -28.49 17.33 -18.22
C ILE A 299 -29.04 15.92 -18.06
N ALA A 300 -30.28 15.68 -18.50
CA ALA A 300 -30.84 14.35 -18.55
C ALA A 300 -30.00 13.44 -19.44
N LEU A 301 -29.62 13.88 -20.64
CA LEU A 301 -28.81 13.08 -21.57
C LEU A 301 -27.51 12.64 -20.91
N THR A 302 -26.76 13.61 -20.37
CA THR A 302 -25.48 13.38 -19.70
C THR A 302 -25.64 12.40 -18.52
N SER A 303 -26.66 12.62 -17.70
CA SER A 303 -26.91 11.83 -16.49
C SER A 303 -27.43 10.41 -16.77
N LEU A 304 -28.10 10.17 -17.91
CA LEU A 304 -28.59 8.86 -18.33
C LEU A 304 -27.47 7.89 -18.73
N TYR A 305 -26.22 8.37 -18.87
CA TYR A 305 -25.04 7.52 -19.02
C TYR A 305 -24.47 7.00 -17.69
N ALA A 306 -25.02 7.41 -16.54
CA ALA A 306 -24.63 6.85 -15.25
C ALA A 306 -24.71 5.32 -15.24
N LYS A 307 -23.71 4.65 -14.66
CA LYS A 307 -23.60 3.17 -14.68
C LYS A 307 -24.68 2.45 -13.88
N ALA A 308 -25.13 3.03 -12.77
CA ALA A 308 -26.11 2.40 -11.89
C ALA A 308 -27.55 2.52 -12.43
N ALA A 309 -28.26 1.39 -12.49
CA ALA A 309 -29.64 1.32 -12.96
C ALA A 309 -30.60 2.20 -12.13
N LYS A 310 -30.43 2.19 -10.80
CA LYS A 310 -31.22 3.02 -9.87
C LYS A 310 -31.07 4.51 -10.19
N THR A 311 -29.86 4.96 -10.49
CA THR A 311 -29.54 6.35 -10.81
C THR A 311 -30.19 6.76 -12.12
N ARG A 312 -30.05 5.96 -13.19
CA ARG A 312 -30.76 6.20 -14.46
C ARG A 312 -32.27 6.27 -14.28
N LEU A 313 -32.83 5.38 -13.46
CA LEU A 313 -34.26 5.38 -13.15
C LEU A 313 -34.71 6.68 -12.45
N GLN A 314 -33.91 7.22 -11.54
CA GLN A 314 -34.21 8.51 -10.89
C GLN A 314 -34.18 9.67 -11.89
N VAL A 315 -33.20 9.71 -12.78
CA VAL A 315 -33.11 10.70 -13.86
C VAL A 315 -34.33 10.60 -14.78
N LEU A 316 -34.69 9.39 -15.24
CA LEU A 316 -35.87 9.17 -16.08
C LEU A 316 -37.16 9.63 -15.40
N LYS A 317 -37.32 9.39 -14.09
CA LYS A 317 -38.47 9.87 -13.33
C LYS A 317 -38.53 11.39 -13.22
N ALA A 318 -37.38 12.05 -13.07
CA ALA A 318 -37.32 13.52 -13.04
C ALA A 318 -37.76 14.10 -14.39
N VAL A 319 -37.30 13.51 -15.50
CA VAL A 319 -37.73 13.87 -16.87
C VAL A 319 -39.22 13.61 -17.07
N GLU A 320 -39.74 12.47 -16.61
CA GLU A 320 -41.18 12.12 -16.72
C GLU A 320 -42.11 13.12 -16.03
N GLN A 321 -41.63 13.83 -15.02
CA GLN A 321 -42.41 14.85 -14.30
C GLN A 321 -42.51 16.18 -15.05
N ARG A 322 -41.68 16.42 -16.08
CA ARG A 322 -41.69 17.65 -16.87
C ARG A 322 -42.77 17.57 -17.96
N GLN A 323 -43.65 18.57 -18.00
CA GLN A 323 -44.74 18.67 -19.00
C GLN A 323 -44.47 19.70 -20.10
N ASP A 324 -43.43 20.51 -19.91
CA ASP A 324 -43.02 21.63 -20.74
C ASP A 324 -41.92 21.28 -21.77
N VAL A 325 -41.38 20.06 -21.72
CA VAL A 325 -40.43 19.53 -22.73
C VAL A 325 -41.19 19.26 -24.03
N GLN A 326 -40.81 19.96 -25.11
CA GLN A 326 -41.44 19.83 -26.42
C GLN A 326 -40.64 18.89 -27.32
N THR A 327 -41.13 18.66 -28.54
CA THR A 327 -40.55 17.71 -29.49
C THR A 327 -39.09 18.04 -29.85
N ALA A 328 -38.70 19.33 -29.89
CA ALA A 328 -37.35 19.73 -30.24
C ALA A 328 -36.32 19.32 -29.17
N GLU A 329 -36.64 19.50 -27.89
CA GLU A 329 -35.78 19.12 -26.76
C GLU A 329 -35.83 17.61 -26.52
N ALA A 330 -36.99 16.98 -26.72
CA ALA A 330 -37.16 15.53 -26.65
C ALA A 330 -36.27 14.77 -27.64
N LEU A 331 -35.99 15.35 -28.81
CA LEU A 331 -35.08 14.77 -29.83
C LEU A 331 -33.65 14.60 -29.30
N ILE A 332 -33.18 15.45 -28.37
CA ILE A 332 -31.85 15.34 -27.75
C ILE A 332 -31.71 14.00 -27.00
N LEU A 333 -32.82 13.51 -26.45
CA LEU A 333 -32.87 12.28 -25.65
C LEU A 333 -33.24 11.03 -26.47
N ALA A 334 -33.67 11.20 -27.72
CA ALA A 334 -34.33 10.15 -28.50
C ALA A 334 -33.49 8.86 -28.62
N ASP A 335 -32.22 8.98 -29.02
CA ASP A 335 -31.33 7.83 -29.21
C ASP A 335 -31.09 7.11 -27.89
N ARG A 336 -30.78 7.86 -26.83
CA ARG A 336 -30.52 7.28 -25.51
C ARG A 336 -31.76 6.63 -24.89
N LEU A 337 -32.94 7.22 -25.09
CA LEU A 337 -34.20 6.64 -24.65
C LEU A 337 -34.53 5.36 -25.42
N ASN A 338 -34.24 5.31 -26.72
CA ASN A 338 -34.39 4.09 -27.53
C ASN A 338 -33.49 2.95 -27.03
N GLU A 339 -32.22 3.24 -26.72
CA GLU A 339 -31.30 2.28 -26.10
C GLU A 339 -31.83 1.76 -24.75
N LEU A 340 -32.31 2.68 -23.89
CA LEU A 340 -32.82 2.33 -22.56
C LEU A 340 -34.16 1.56 -22.64
N ALA A 341 -35.01 1.88 -23.61
CA ALA A 341 -36.26 1.18 -23.90
C ALA A 341 -36.02 -0.27 -24.34
N ALA A 342 -34.89 -0.55 -25.00
CA ALA A 342 -34.45 -1.89 -25.36
C ALA A 342 -33.69 -2.61 -24.23
N SER A 343 -33.33 -1.91 -23.16
CA SER A 343 -32.55 -2.49 -22.07
C SER A 343 -33.30 -3.60 -21.32
N LYS A 344 -32.54 -4.57 -20.79
CA LYS A 344 -33.08 -5.65 -19.95
C LYS A 344 -33.60 -5.17 -18.58
N GLU A 345 -33.38 -3.90 -18.22
CA GLU A 345 -33.80 -3.31 -16.93
C GLU A 345 -35.24 -2.81 -17.01
N LYS A 346 -36.18 -3.66 -16.58
CA LYS A 346 -37.63 -3.44 -16.79
C LYS A 346 -38.14 -2.07 -16.31
N PRO A 347 -37.75 -1.55 -15.12
CA PRO A 347 -38.15 -0.21 -14.67
C PRO A 347 -37.76 0.93 -15.61
N SER A 348 -36.48 1.08 -15.98
CA SER A 348 -36.01 2.16 -16.86
C SER A 348 -36.55 1.99 -18.27
N ALA A 349 -36.58 0.75 -18.79
CA ALA A 349 -37.15 0.46 -20.10
C ALA A 349 -38.62 0.87 -20.21
N ARG A 350 -39.41 0.66 -19.15
CA ARG A 350 -40.82 1.06 -19.10
C ARG A 350 -40.99 2.57 -19.16
N ILE A 351 -40.22 3.33 -18.37
CA ILE A 351 -40.32 4.81 -18.37
C ILE A 351 -39.80 5.38 -19.69
N ALA A 352 -38.70 4.85 -20.23
CA ALA A 352 -38.16 5.29 -21.51
C ALA A 352 -39.15 5.08 -22.67
N LYS A 353 -39.82 3.91 -22.73
CA LYS A 353 -40.90 3.66 -23.71
C LYS A 353 -42.04 4.66 -23.57
N LYS A 354 -42.49 4.89 -22.34
CA LYS A 354 -43.57 5.84 -22.05
C LYS A 354 -43.21 7.27 -22.48
N LEU A 355 -41.97 7.70 -22.26
CA LEU A 355 -41.48 9.01 -22.69
C LEU A 355 -41.46 9.14 -24.22
N LEU A 356 -40.92 8.13 -24.92
CA LEU A 356 -40.91 8.09 -26.40
C LEU A 356 -42.33 8.15 -26.98
N GLU A 357 -43.27 7.40 -26.40
CA GLU A 357 -44.69 7.42 -26.77
C GLU A 357 -45.32 8.79 -26.52
N ASN A 358 -45.13 9.35 -25.32
CA ASN A 358 -45.69 10.66 -24.94
C ASN A 358 -45.20 11.80 -25.84
N TRP A 359 -43.96 11.73 -26.32
CA TRP A 359 -43.34 12.76 -27.16
C TRP A 359 -43.47 12.50 -28.67
N ASN A 360 -44.16 11.43 -29.08
CA ASN A 360 -44.31 11.00 -30.47
C ASN A 360 -42.96 10.81 -31.21
N LEU A 361 -41.95 10.30 -30.53
CA LEU A 361 -40.65 10.01 -31.12
C LEU A 361 -40.63 8.58 -31.70
N ALA A 362 -40.02 8.41 -32.88
CA ALA A 362 -39.92 7.11 -33.52
C ALA A 362 -39.10 6.14 -32.64
N THR A 363 -39.66 4.96 -32.38
CA THR A 363 -38.93 3.86 -31.74
C THR A 363 -38.08 3.18 -32.79
N THR A 364 -36.76 3.35 -32.73
CA THR A 364 -35.85 2.65 -33.62
C THR A 364 -35.56 1.28 -33.01
N PRO A 365 -35.92 0.16 -33.67
CA PRO A 365 -35.44 -1.14 -33.23
C PRO A 365 -33.92 -1.14 -33.34
N VAL A 366 -33.24 -1.20 -32.19
CA VAL A 366 -31.78 -1.34 -32.15
C VAL A 366 -31.45 -2.67 -32.81
N SER A 367 -30.88 -2.61 -34.03
CA SER A 367 -30.17 -3.75 -34.61
C SER A 367 -29.16 -4.22 -33.59
N GLU A 368 -29.10 -5.51 -33.31
CA GLU A 368 -28.01 -6.10 -32.50
C GLU A 368 -26.70 -5.49 -32.98
N LYS A 369 -25.94 -4.88 -32.05
CA LYS A 369 -24.58 -4.42 -32.33
C LYS A 369 -23.80 -5.67 -32.76
N THR A 370 -23.73 -5.89 -34.06
CA THR A 370 -22.64 -6.65 -34.66
C THR A 370 -21.43 -5.76 -34.43
N SER A 371 -20.58 -6.14 -33.49
CA SER A 371 -19.26 -5.53 -33.37
C SER A 371 -18.60 -5.67 -34.73
N ASP A 372 -18.26 -4.56 -35.38
CA ASP A 372 -17.40 -4.62 -36.56
C ASP A 372 -16.13 -5.38 -36.15
N ILE A 373 -15.84 -6.48 -36.84
CA ILE A 373 -14.68 -7.32 -36.54
C ILE A 373 -13.41 -6.51 -36.82
N LYS A 374 -12.62 -6.26 -35.78
CA LYS A 374 -11.45 -5.38 -35.78
C LYS A 374 -10.15 -6.14 -36.04
N GLY A 375 -10.15 -7.47 -35.96
CA GLY A 375 -8.94 -8.27 -36.14
C GLY A 375 -8.03 -8.20 -34.90
N LEU A 376 -8.61 -8.39 -33.72
CA LEU A 376 -7.87 -8.25 -32.44
C LEU A 376 -6.95 -9.43 -32.13
N TRP A 377 -7.08 -10.55 -32.85
CA TRP A 377 -6.24 -11.73 -32.69
C TRP A 377 -5.03 -11.67 -33.63
N ASN A 378 -3.88 -11.25 -33.11
CA ASN A 378 -2.62 -11.23 -33.87
C ASN A 378 -1.71 -12.41 -33.50
N PRO A 379 -0.90 -12.91 -34.45
CA PRO A 379 0.13 -13.91 -34.16
C PRO A 379 1.17 -13.35 -33.19
N THR A 380 1.70 -14.22 -32.33
CA THR A 380 2.78 -13.85 -31.40
C THR A 380 4.00 -13.36 -32.17
N PRO A 381 4.50 -12.15 -31.90
CA PRO A 381 5.73 -11.66 -32.51
C PRO A 381 6.91 -12.60 -32.17
N PRO A 382 7.91 -12.71 -33.06
CA PRO A 382 9.12 -13.46 -32.75
C PRO A 382 9.83 -12.84 -31.54
N LEU A 383 10.47 -13.68 -30.73
CA LEU A 383 11.32 -13.22 -29.65
C LEU A 383 12.43 -12.34 -30.24
N TRP A 384 12.55 -11.12 -29.71
CA TRP A 384 13.57 -10.18 -30.15
C TRP A 384 14.98 -10.64 -29.77
N GLU A 385 15.96 -10.15 -30.52
CA GLU A 385 17.36 -10.24 -30.12
C GLU A 385 17.73 -9.00 -29.30
N VAL A 386 18.23 -9.19 -28.08
CA VAL A 386 18.60 -8.06 -27.21
C VAL A 386 19.77 -7.31 -27.82
N PRO A 387 19.61 -6.01 -28.14
CA PRO A 387 20.68 -5.20 -28.72
C PRO A 387 21.88 -5.07 -27.77
N GLU A 388 23.05 -4.87 -28.35
CA GLU A 388 24.26 -4.52 -27.61
C GLU A 388 24.10 -3.18 -26.89
N PHE A 389 24.68 -3.09 -25.70
CA PHE A 389 24.79 -1.83 -24.99
C PHE A 389 25.92 -1.01 -25.61
N ILE A 390 25.56 0.14 -26.17
CA ILE A 390 26.52 1.07 -26.76
C ILE A 390 26.72 2.22 -25.78
N LEU A 391 27.92 2.41 -25.24
CA LEU A 391 28.23 3.49 -24.29
C LEU A 391 28.07 4.90 -24.92
N GLY A 392 28.40 5.04 -26.20
CA GLY A 392 28.36 6.30 -26.93
C GLY A 392 29.68 7.08 -26.87
N GLU A 393 29.64 8.37 -27.24
CA GLU A 393 30.80 9.25 -27.20
C GLU A 393 31.18 9.61 -25.75
N VAL A 394 32.45 9.46 -25.40
CA VAL A 394 32.96 9.88 -24.08
C VAL A 394 33.30 11.37 -24.13
N SER A 395 32.38 12.22 -23.66
CA SER A 395 32.56 13.67 -23.61
C SER A 395 31.82 14.31 -22.44
N VAL A 396 32.24 15.53 -22.05
CA VAL A 396 31.53 16.38 -21.06
C VAL A 396 30.07 16.55 -21.46
N THR A 397 29.79 16.78 -22.75
CA THR A 397 28.44 16.97 -23.27
C THR A 397 27.61 15.70 -23.18
N ALA A 398 28.16 14.54 -23.54
CA ALA A 398 27.45 13.27 -23.45
C ALA A 398 27.10 12.93 -22.00
N LEU A 399 28.06 13.08 -21.07
CA LEU A 399 27.82 12.84 -19.65
C LEU A 399 26.74 13.76 -19.06
N ALA A 400 26.78 15.06 -19.39
CA ALA A 400 25.74 16.00 -18.97
C ALA A 400 24.37 15.70 -19.60
N HIS A 401 24.35 15.12 -20.81
CA HIS A 401 23.11 14.83 -21.53
C HIS A 401 22.36 13.63 -20.95
N VAL A 402 23.06 12.56 -20.54
CA VAL A 402 22.48 11.33 -19.94
C VAL A 402 21.56 11.63 -18.76
N ILE A 403 21.87 12.68 -18.00
CA ILE A 403 21.09 13.11 -16.83
C ILE A 403 19.64 13.43 -17.16
N ASN A 404 19.35 13.88 -18.39
CA ASN A 404 17.99 14.21 -18.81
C ASN A 404 17.13 12.96 -19.09
N PHE A 405 17.75 11.79 -19.22
CA PHE A 405 17.07 10.51 -19.44
C PHE A 405 17.01 9.64 -18.18
N LEU A 406 17.68 10.05 -17.10
CA LEU A 406 17.58 9.39 -15.81
C LEU A 406 16.14 9.50 -15.29
N ARG A 407 15.64 8.41 -14.72
CA ARG A 407 14.31 8.37 -14.11
C ARG A 407 14.30 9.18 -12.80
N THR A 408 13.31 10.05 -12.63
CA THR A 408 13.26 11.03 -11.52
C THR A 408 12.56 10.54 -10.23
N ASP A 409 12.08 9.30 -10.20
CA ASP A 409 11.34 8.75 -9.05
C ASP A 409 12.29 8.43 -7.88
N GLU A 410 11.88 8.71 -6.63
CA GLU A 410 12.75 8.66 -5.44
C GLU A 410 13.32 7.27 -5.12
N GLN A 411 12.72 6.22 -5.69
CA GLN A 411 13.00 4.84 -5.33
C GLN A 411 13.91 4.10 -6.32
N TYR A 412 14.20 4.66 -7.50
CA TYR A 412 14.85 3.90 -8.58
C TYR A 412 16.30 4.30 -8.84
N LEU A 413 17.23 3.37 -8.60
CA LEU A 413 18.67 3.63 -8.72
C LEU A 413 19.37 2.87 -9.84
N PHE A 414 18.80 1.74 -10.26
CA PHE A 414 19.37 0.91 -11.30
C PHE A 414 18.52 1.04 -12.57
N ASP A 415 18.88 1.97 -13.45
CA ASP A 415 18.36 2.00 -14.82
C ASP A 415 19.52 1.98 -15.84
N ILE A 416 19.22 1.72 -17.11
CA ILE A 416 20.24 1.57 -18.16
C ILE A 416 21.02 2.87 -18.37
N GLU A 417 20.37 4.01 -18.11
CA GLU A 417 20.97 5.34 -18.23
C GLU A 417 21.84 5.68 -17.01
N GLY A 418 21.55 5.12 -15.84
CA GLY A 418 22.39 5.15 -14.65
C GLY A 418 23.65 4.32 -14.84
N ASP A 419 23.54 3.12 -15.42
CA ASP A 419 24.70 2.33 -15.86
C ASP A 419 25.56 3.13 -16.86
N ARG A 420 24.92 3.82 -17.83
CA ARG A 420 25.60 4.68 -18.80
C ARG A 420 26.27 5.90 -18.16
N LEU A 421 25.59 6.55 -17.21
CA LEU A 421 26.12 7.70 -16.45
C LEU A 421 27.42 7.31 -15.73
N LEU A 422 27.40 6.20 -15.00
CA LEU A 422 28.55 5.71 -14.24
C LEU A 422 29.70 5.33 -15.18
N ALA A 423 29.42 4.60 -16.27
CA ALA A 423 30.44 4.20 -17.23
C ALA A 423 31.08 5.39 -17.95
N LEU A 424 30.29 6.38 -18.40
CA LEU A 424 30.80 7.61 -19.01
C LEU A 424 31.61 8.44 -18.01
N ALA A 425 31.18 8.53 -16.76
CA ALA A 425 31.91 9.24 -15.72
C ALA A 425 33.28 8.60 -15.46
N VAL A 426 33.36 7.26 -15.40
CA VAL A 426 34.63 6.54 -15.21
C VAL A 426 35.57 6.74 -16.41
N GLU A 427 35.08 6.55 -17.64
CA GLU A 427 35.90 6.72 -18.85
C GLU A 427 36.41 8.17 -18.99
N LEU A 428 35.58 9.18 -18.70
CA LEU A 428 35.98 10.58 -18.75
C LEU A 428 36.97 10.93 -17.62
N ALA A 429 36.75 10.40 -16.42
CA ALA A 429 37.61 10.63 -15.27
C ALA A 429 39.01 9.99 -15.40
N ARG A 430 39.12 8.94 -16.23
CA ARG A 430 40.40 8.30 -16.56
C ARG A 430 41.38 9.27 -17.24
N GLU A 431 40.86 10.19 -18.06
CA GLU A 431 41.66 11.23 -18.71
C GLU A 431 41.77 12.48 -17.84
N ASP A 432 40.64 13.00 -17.38
CA ASP A 432 40.59 14.22 -16.57
C ASP A 432 39.35 14.27 -15.67
N VAL A 433 39.54 14.05 -14.37
CA VAL A 433 38.49 14.16 -13.35
C VAL A 433 37.83 15.55 -13.34
N ALA A 434 38.54 16.62 -13.73
CA ALA A 434 37.98 17.96 -13.78
C ALA A 434 36.90 18.11 -14.88
N GLN A 435 36.97 17.33 -15.95
CA GLN A 435 35.92 17.30 -16.99
C GLN A 435 34.62 16.68 -16.48
N VAL A 436 34.71 15.65 -15.63
CA VAL A 436 33.54 15.09 -14.94
C VAL A 436 32.91 16.13 -14.01
N ARG A 437 33.74 16.86 -13.26
CA ARG A 437 33.29 17.96 -12.39
C ARG A 437 32.55 19.03 -13.20
N LEU A 438 33.09 19.39 -14.37
CA LEU A 438 32.45 20.36 -15.27
C LEU A 438 31.10 19.86 -15.78
N ALA A 439 31.02 18.59 -16.21
CA ALA A 439 29.80 17.99 -16.75
C ALA A 439 28.67 17.89 -15.72
N LEU A 440 29.01 17.54 -14.48
CA LEU A 440 28.04 17.30 -13.41
C LEU A 440 27.75 18.53 -12.54
N ASN A 441 28.40 19.67 -12.80
CA ASN A 441 28.16 20.89 -12.05
C ASN A 441 26.76 21.46 -12.33
N GLY A 442 26.00 21.76 -11.26
CA GLY A 442 24.66 22.34 -11.38
C GLY A 442 23.56 21.36 -11.77
N VAL A 443 23.82 20.05 -11.72
CA VAL A 443 22.82 18.99 -11.95
C VAL A 443 21.66 19.10 -10.94
N LYS A 444 20.43 18.97 -11.44
CA LYS A 444 19.20 19.04 -10.65
C LYS A 444 18.38 17.76 -10.84
N HIS A 445 18.91 16.64 -10.37
CA HIS A 445 18.21 15.35 -10.38
C HIS A 445 17.93 14.86 -8.96
N LYS A 446 16.68 14.56 -8.61
CA LYS A 446 16.25 14.28 -7.23
C LYS A 446 17.07 13.18 -6.53
N VAL A 447 17.26 12.04 -7.22
CA VAL A 447 17.96 10.85 -6.69
C VAL A 447 19.50 10.97 -6.74
N TRP A 448 20.05 11.35 -7.89
CA TRP A 448 21.51 11.42 -8.08
C TRP A 448 22.17 12.68 -7.51
N SER A 449 21.44 13.78 -7.31
CA SER A 449 22.05 15.04 -6.85
C SER A 449 22.71 14.96 -5.48
N PRO A 450 22.13 14.32 -4.44
CA PRO A 450 22.81 14.17 -3.15
C PRO A 450 24.18 13.51 -3.27
N LEU A 451 24.30 12.44 -4.07
CA LEU A 451 25.55 11.74 -4.34
C LEU A 451 26.54 12.63 -5.11
N ILE A 452 26.09 13.21 -6.23
CA ILE A 452 26.91 14.07 -7.09
C ILE A 452 27.41 15.30 -6.33
N PHE A 453 26.56 15.97 -5.56
CA PHE A 453 26.94 17.15 -4.77
C PHE A 453 27.94 16.79 -3.67
N SER A 454 27.73 15.68 -2.95
CA SER A 454 28.70 15.19 -1.95
C SER A 454 30.09 15.04 -2.58
N TRP A 455 30.17 14.43 -3.76
CA TRP A 455 31.43 14.22 -4.47
C TRP A 455 32.04 15.54 -4.99
N LEU A 456 31.23 16.44 -5.54
CA LEU A 456 31.67 17.74 -6.04
C LEU A 456 32.28 18.62 -4.94
N GLU A 457 31.69 18.64 -3.74
CA GLU A 457 32.16 19.50 -2.65
C GLU A 457 33.52 19.08 -2.10
N ASN A 458 33.74 17.79 -1.84
CA ASN A 458 34.86 17.34 -1.00
C ASN A 458 35.75 16.24 -1.58
N ASN A 459 35.54 15.78 -2.83
CA ASN A 459 36.14 14.53 -3.36
C ASN A 459 35.81 13.29 -2.50
N GLU A 460 34.82 13.38 -1.62
CA GLU A 460 34.45 12.33 -0.70
C GLU A 460 32.97 12.03 -0.84
N VAL A 461 32.65 10.75 -0.97
CA VAL A 461 31.27 10.25 -0.94
C VAL A 461 30.99 9.75 0.47
N LYS A 462 29.94 10.25 1.12
CA LYS A 462 29.43 9.59 2.34
C LYS A 462 28.78 8.28 1.92
N LEU A 463 29.33 7.16 2.40
CA LEU A 463 28.65 5.87 2.33
C LEU A 463 27.45 5.95 3.27
N PHE A 464 26.24 5.97 2.70
CA PHE A 464 25.02 5.80 3.50
C PHE A 464 24.85 4.32 3.81
N SER A 465 24.46 3.97 5.04
CA SER A 465 24.32 2.59 5.53
C SER A 465 23.10 1.83 4.99
N ASP A 466 22.46 2.34 3.92
CA ASP A 466 21.30 1.71 3.28
C ASP A 466 21.59 1.36 1.81
N ASP A 467 21.06 0.21 1.44
CA ASP A 467 21.74 -0.85 0.69
C ASP A 467 21.65 -0.83 -0.85
N TYR A 468 21.16 0.25 -1.45
CA TYR A 468 20.98 0.34 -2.90
C TYR A 468 21.98 1.29 -3.59
N LEU A 469 22.58 2.22 -2.84
CA LEU A 469 23.47 3.27 -3.38
C LEU A 469 24.96 2.91 -3.35
N SER A 470 25.32 1.81 -2.70
CA SER A 470 26.69 1.39 -2.40
C SER A 470 27.57 1.23 -3.66
N HIS A 471 27.03 0.69 -4.76
CA HIS A 471 27.74 0.61 -6.05
C HIS A 471 28.08 2.00 -6.59
N SER A 472 27.08 2.84 -6.86
CA SER A 472 27.26 4.21 -7.33
C SER A 472 28.19 5.03 -6.41
N GLN A 473 28.08 4.87 -5.09
CA GLN A 473 28.93 5.57 -4.13
C GLN A 473 30.41 5.16 -4.24
N MET A 474 30.70 3.85 -4.32
CA MET A 474 32.07 3.36 -4.52
C MET A 474 32.64 3.83 -5.86
N VAL A 475 31.83 3.81 -6.93
CA VAL A 475 32.24 4.27 -8.26
C VAL A 475 32.62 5.75 -8.23
N PHE A 476 31.78 6.62 -7.66
CA PHE A 476 32.09 8.04 -7.53
C PHE A 476 33.34 8.30 -6.67
N ALA A 477 33.56 7.54 -5.60
CA ALA A 477 34.76 7.63 -4.77
C ALA A 477 36.06 7.16 -5.48
N ALA A 478 35.89 6.36 -6.55
CA ALA A 478 36.97 5.78 -7.34
C ALA A 478 37.21 6.48 -8.69
N LEU A 479 36.50 7.56 -9.01
CA LEU A 479 36.69 8.32 -10.26
C LEU A 479 38.16 8.76 -10.41
N GLY A 480 38.75 8.43 -11.57
CA GLY A 480 40.15 8.67 -11.89
C GLY A 480 41.14 7.65 -11.30
N LYS A 481 40.66 6.61 -10.58
CA LYS A 481 41.50 5.56 -9.97
C LYS A 481 41.31 4.18 -10.61
N ILE A 482 40.20 3.96 -11.32
CA ILE A 482 39.88 2.70 -11.99
C ILE A 482 39.84 2.89 -13.51
N PRO A 483 40.21 1.87 -14.29
CA PRO A 483 40.33 1.99 -15.75
C PRO A 483 39.00 1.92 -16.50
N CYS A 484 38.01 1.22 -15.94
CA CYS A 484 36.66 1.00 -16.48
C CYS A 484 35.78 0.38 -15.37
N LEU A 485 34.48 0.17 -15.60
CA LEU A 485 33.62 -0.62 -14.72
C LEU A 485 33.48 -2.05 -15.23
N LEU A 486 33.65 -3.04 -14.37
CA LEU A 486 33.38 -4.44 -14.66
C LEU A 486 31.89 -4.68 -14.91
N SER A 487 31.00 -3.97 -14.20
CA SER A 487 29.55 -4.15 -14.29
C SER A 487 28.87 -3.43 -15.46
N THR A 488 29.60 -2.70 -16.30
CA THR A 488 29.00 -2.03 -17.48
C THR A 488 28.24 -3.05 -18.33
N PRO A 489 26.94 -2.86 -18.61
CA PRO A 489 26.19 -3.80 -19.43
C PRO A 489 26.86 -4.08 -20.77
N SER A 490 26.78 -5.32 -21.23
CA SER A 490 27.11 -5.71 -22.60
C SER A 490 25.88 -5.62 -23.52
N ARG A 491 24.68 -5.69 -22.94
CA ARG A 491 23.39 -5.68 -23.65
C ARG A 491 22.36 -4.80 -22.92
N LEU A 492 21.30 -4.41 -23.61
CA LEU A 492 20.25 -3.54 -23.06
C LEU A 492 19.43 -4.17 -21.92
N ASP A 493 19.49 -5.49 -21.76
CA ASP A 493 18.88 -6.21 -20.63
C ASP A 493 19.71 -6.14 -19.35
N SER A 494 20.76 -5.32 -19.32
CA SER A 494 21.76 -5.20 -18.24
C SER A 494 22.67 -6.43 -18.07
N SER A 495 22.59 -7.45 -18.92
CA SER A 495 23.51 -8.60 -18.85
C SER A 495 24.95 -8.20 -19.19
N VAL A 496 25.90 -8.92 -18.60
CA VAL A 496 27.34 -8.79 -18.85
C VAL A 496 27.82 -10.06 -19.56
N ALA A 497 28.46 -9.88 -20.72
CA ALA A 497 29.13 -10.97 -21.41
C ALA A 497 30.43 -11.34 -20.68
N PHE A 498 30.70 -12.63 -20.51
CA PHE A 498 31.92 -13.08 -19.83
C PHE A 498 33.21 -12.61 -20.53
N ALA A 499 33.20 -12.53 -21.86
CA ALA A 499 34.30 -11.99 -22.64
C ALA A 499 34.62 -10.53 -22.27
N ASP A 500 33.59 -9.69 -22.18
CA ASP A 500 33.75 -8.28 -21.82
C ASP A 500 34.25 -8.12 -20.38
N LEU A 501 33.74 -8.94 -19.45
CA LEU A 501 34.24 -8.98 -18.07
C LEU A 501 35.74 -9.33 -18.02
N ALA A 502 36.16 -10.35 -18.76
CA ALA A 502 37.55 -10.77 -18.83
C ALA A 502 38.45 -9.68 -19.45
N ASP A 503 38.03 -9.06 -20.54
CA ASP A 503 38.77 -7.97 -21.21
C ASP A 503 38.92 -6.74 -20.31
N ARG A 504 37.86 -6.36 -19.58
CA ARG A 504 37.92 -5.28 -18.59
C ARG A 504 38.86 -5.61 -17.44
N LEU A 505 38.86 -6.85 -16.96
CA LEU A 505 39.79 -7.28 -15.91
C LEU A 505 41.26 -7.22 -16.36
N VAL A 506 41.54 -7.47 -17.65
CA VAL A 506 42.88 -7.26 -18.24
C VAL A 506 43.30 -5.78 -18.17
N LEU A 507 42.36 -4.83 -18.30
CA LEU A 507 42.67 -3.41 -18.13
C LEU A 507 43.11 -3.10 -16.70
N TYR A 508 42.42 -3.64 -15.69
CA TYR A 508 42.81 -3.51 -14.28
C TYR A 508 44.22 -4.04 -14.01
N ALA A 509 44.55 -5.21 -14.55
CA ALA A 509 45.89 -5.79 -14.42
C ALA A 509 46.97 -4.90 -15.06
N ARG A 510 46.69 -4.31 -16.24
CA ARG A 510 47.62 -3.41 -16.94
C ARG A 510 47.82 -2.08 -16.21
N SER A 511 46.76 -1.53 -15.60
CA SER A 511 46.82 -0.27 -14.86
C SER A 511 47.22 -0.44 -13.39
N GLN A 512 47.45 -1.68 -12.93
CA GLN A 512 47.72 -2.01 -11.53
C GLN A 512 46.65 -1.42 -10.57
N ALA A 513 45.40 -1.37 -11.04
CA ALA A 513 44.28 -0.85 -10.28
C ALA A 513 43.62 -1.96 -9.47
N GLU A 514 42.94 -1.59 -8.40
CA GLU A 514 42.15 -2.50 -7.59
C GLU A 514 40.70 -2.50 -8.05
N VAL A 515 40.10 -3.67 -8.10
CA VAL A 515 38.67 -3.85 -8.43
C VAL A 515 37.84 -3.45 -7.23
N LEU A 516 36.73 -2.74 -7.45
CA LEU A 516 35.78 -2.39 -6.40
C LEU A 516 34.90 -3.61 -6.12
N GLU A 517 34.74 -3.96 -4.83
CA GLU A 517 33.87 -5.07 -4.42
C GLU A 517 32.47 -5.00 -5.06
N SER A 518 31.82 -3.84 -5.01
CA SER A 518 30.45 -3.71 -5.48
C SER A 518 30.29 -3.86 -6.99
N ASP A 519 31.27 -3.37 -7.74
CA ASP A 519 31.32 -3.47 -9.19
C ASP A 519 31.59 -4.92 -9.63
N LEU A 520 32.49 -5.61 -8.91
CA LEU A 520 32.73 -7.04 -9.13
C LEU A 520 31.47 -7.86 -8.85
N VAL A 521 30.85 -7.70 -7.68
CA VAL A 521 29.65 -8.46 -7.32
C VAL A 521 28.54 -8.20 -8.33
N LEU A 522 28.24 -6.94 -8.67
CA LEU A 522 27.21 -6.62 -9.67
C LEU A 522 27.50 -7.26 -11.04
N SER A 523 28.76 -7.27 -11.47
CA SER A 523 29.14 -7.93 -12.73
C SER A 523 28.88 -9.44 -12.69
N LEU A 524 29.09 -10.10 -11.53
CA LEU A 524 28.84 -11.53 -11.34
C LEU A 524 27.34 -11.86 -11.37
N LEU A 525 26.50 -11.05 -10.72
CA LEU A 525 25.04 -11.25 -10.70
C LEU A 525 24.40 -11.09 -12.10
N ARG A 526 25.08 -10.36 -13.01
CA ARG A 526 24.66 -10.11 -14.38
C ARG A 526 25.21 -11.12 -15.41
N LEU A 527 25.90 -12.18 -14.99
CA LEU A 527 26.37 -13.26 -15.87
C LEU A 527 25.29 -14.33 -16.08
N ASP A 528 25.11 -14.82 -17.31
CA ASP A 528 24.36 -16.07 -17.56
C ASP A 528 25.30 -17.27 -17.38
N VAL A 529 25.59 -17.63 -16.13
CA VAL A 529 26.48 -18.75 -15.80
C VAL A 529 26.01 -20.06 -16.44
N SER A 530 24.69 -20.24 -16.60
CA SER A 530 24.11 -21.45 -17.20
C SER A 530 24.42 -21.59 -18.70
N ALA A 531 24.66 -20.47 -19.39
CA ALA A 531 24.94 -20.44 -20.83
C ALA A 531 26.44 -20.55 -21.18
N LEU A 532 27.36 -20.36 -20.21
CA LEU A 532 28.79 -20.28 -20.48
C LEU A 532 29.46 -21.61 -20.89
N GLY A 533 29.01 -22.74 -20.34
CA GLY A 533 29.59 -24.06 -20.65
C GLY A 533 31.13 -24.10 -20.54
N ASP A 534 31.81 -24.63 -21.58
CA ASP A 534 33.28 -24.69 -21.67
C ASP A 534 33.94 -23.35 -22.09
N GLU A 535 33.17 -22.33 -22.48
CA GLU A 535 33.70 -21.05 -22.97
C GLU A 535 34.55 -20.32 -21.93
N ILE A 536 34.32 -20.61 -20.64
CA ILE A 536 35.12 -20.10 -19.52
C ILE A 536 36.62 -20.37 -19.73
N ASN A 537 36.97 -21.51 -20.33
CA ASN A 537 38.35 -21.92 -20.57
C ASN A 537 39.02 -21.19 -21.75
N LEU A 538 38.25 -20.46 -22.56
CA LEU A 538 38.75 -19.70 -23.70
C LEU A 538 39.30 -18.32 -23.31
N PHE A 539 38.97 -17.83 -22.11
CA PHE A 539 39.36 -16.52 -21.63
C PHE A 539 40.32 -16.61 -20.43
N GLY A 540 41.47 -15.97 -20.53
CA GLY A 540 42.45 -15.92 -19.44
C GLY A 540 42.13 -14.81 -18.44
N LEU A 541 41.74 -15.15 -17.21
CA LEU A 541 41.57 -14.17 -16.13
C LEU A 541 42.94 -13.83 -15.51
N PRO A 542 43.41 -12.56 -15.54
CA PRO A 542 44.71 -12.18 -14.99
C PRO A 542 44.73 -12.33 -13.47
N ALA A 543 45.71 -13.07 -12.95
CA ALA A 543 45.92 -13.25 -11.52
C ALA A 543 46.53 -12.00 -10.87
N GLY A 544 46.34 -11.84 -9.57
CA GLY A 544 46.96 -10.80 -8.75
C GLY A 544 46.28 -9.43 -8.80
N VAL A 545 45.10 -9.30 -9.42
CA VAL A 545 44.30 -8.06 -9.38
C VAL A 545 43.56 -7.99 -8.03
N PRO A 546 43.89 -7.04 -7.12
CA PRO A 546 43.29 -7.01 -5.79
C PRO A 546 41.83 -6.53 -5.82
N VAL A 547 41.04 -6.98 -4.85
CA VAL A 547 39.65 -6.52 -4.64
C VAL A 547 39.59 -5.64 -3.39
N ARG A 548 39.17 -4.39 -3.54
CA ARG A 548 38.97 -3.42 -2.47
C ARG A 548 37.56 -3.56 -1.90
N LEU A 549 37.47 -3.86 -0.61
CA LEU A 549 36.23 -3.99 0.15
C LEU A 549 35.64 -2.62 0.53
N MET A 550 34.36 -2.63 0.91
CA MET A 550 33.61 -1.42 1.33
C MET A 550 34.28 -0.65 2.47
N ASP A 551 34.89 -1.34 3.45
CA ASP A 551 35.64 -0.72 4.55
C ASP A 551 37.03 -0.20 4.17
N GLY A 552 37.42 -0.34 2.89
CA GLY A 552 38.69 0.09 2.34
C GLY A 552 39.83 -0.92 2.48
N THR A 553 39.60 -2.08 3.12
CA THR A 553 40.56 -3.19 3.17
C THR A 553 40.61 -3.95 1.84
N VAL A 554 41.59 -4.86 1.70
CA VAL A 554 41.76 -5.69 0.50
C VAL A 554 41.39 -7.13 0.85
N LEU A 555 40.58 -7.77 0.01
CA LEU A 555 40.20 -9.17 0.16
C LEU A 555 41.42 -10.08 -0.02
N ASP A 556 41.51 -11.16 0.77
CA ASP A 556 42.58 -12.16 0.67
C ASP A 556 42.62 -12.89 -0.68
N ARG A 557 41.49 -12.91 -1.41
CA ARG A 557 41.34 -13.49 -2.74
C ARG A 557 41.44 -12.40 -3.81
N ASP A 558 42.17 -12.68 -4.89
CA ASP A 558 42.21 -11.80 -6.05
C ASP A 558 40.91 -11.89 -6.88
N ALA A 559 40.66 -10.90 -7.75
CA ALA A 559 39.43 -10.84 -8.53
C ALA A 559 39.23 -12.08 -9.42
N ALA A 560 40.31 -12.66 -9.96
CA ALA A 560 40.25 -13.84 -10.79
C ALA A 560 39.87 -15.10 -9.99
N GLN A 561 40.33 -15.22 -8.74
CA GLN A 561 39.92 -16.26 -7.80
C GLN A 561 38.44 -16.10 -7.45
N VAL A 562 37.98 -14.89 -7.12
CA VAL A 562 36.57 -14.64 -6.81
C VAL A 562 35.66 -15.02 -7.98
N ILE A 563 36.01 -14.63 -9.21
CA ILE A 563 35.24 -14.99 -10.42
C ILE A 563 35.20 -16.51 -10.60
N ARG A 564 36.34 -17.20 -10.48
CA ARG A 564 36.39 -18.67 -10.62
C ARG A 564 35.58 -19.39 -9.54
N ASP A 565 35.68 -18.94 -8.30
CA ASP A 565 34.92 -19.49 -7.19
C ASP A 565 33.41 -19.30 -7.44
N TYR A 566 32.99 -18.12 -7.93
CA TYR A 566 31.60 -17.84 -8.26
C TYR A 566 31.08 -18.68 -9.44
N LEU A 567 31.88 -18.88 -10.48
CA LEU A 567 31.48 -19.74 -11.60
C LEU A 567 31.29 -21.21 -11.17
N ALA A 568 32.02 -21.65 -10.14
CA ALA A 568 31.90 -23.00 -9.58
C ALA A 568 30.73 -23.14 -8.57
N ASP A 569 30.38 -22.05 -7.88
CA ASP A 569 29.35 -21.99 -6.83
C ASP A 569 28.59 -20.65 -6.97
N PRO A 570 27.77 -20.48 -8.03
CA PRO A 570 27.07 -19.22 -8.29
C PRO A 570 25.93 -19.02 -7.29
N LEU A 571 25.47 -17.77 -7.16
CA LEU A 571 24.29 -17.49 -6.33
C LEU A 571 23.06 -18.20 -6.93
N PRO A 572 22.44 -19.15 -6.23
CA PRO A 572 21.22 -19.79 -6.71
C PRO A 572 20.09 -18.76 -6.81
N GLU A 573 19.18 -19.01 -7.74
CA GLU A 573 17.95 -18.22 -7.85
C GLU A 573 17.14 -18.32 -6.54
N GLY A 574 16.70 -17.17 -6.04
CA GLY A 574 16.01 -17.08 -4.76
C GLY A 574 14.60 -17.69 -4.75
N SER A 575 14.12 -18.04 -3.56
CA SER A 575 12.71 -18.43 -3.37
C SER A 575 11.87 -17.26 -2.85
N ILE A 576 10.59 -17.21 -3.19
CA ILE A 576 9.67 -16.17 -2.71
C ILE A 576 9.03 -16.63 -1.39
N ASP A 577 9.13 -15.81 -0.35
CA ASP A 577 8.43 -15.99 0.93
C ASP A 577 7.32 -14.94 1.06
N SER A 578 6.10 -15.40 1.32
CA SER A 578 4.90 -14.58 1.55
C SER A 578 4.34 -14.72 2.98
N SER A 579 5.00 -15.48 3.85
CA SER A 579 4.48 -15.89 5.16
C SER A 579 4.34 -14.76 6.19
N SER A 580 5.11 -13.68 6.02
CA SER A 580 5.10 -12.48 6.87
C SER A 580 4.02 -11.46 6.50
N GLY A 581 3.29 -11.72 5.40
CA GLY A 581 2.40 -10.76 4.77
C GLY A 581 3.07 -9.79 3.79
N TRP A 582 4.40 -9.71 3.83
CA TRP A 582 5.22 -9.04 2.82
C TRP A 582 5.89 -10.08 1.94
N LEU A 583 6.00 -9.78 0.64
CA LEU A 583 6.75 -10.60 -0.30
C LEU A 583 8.23 -10.30 -0.16
N LYS A 584 9.03 -11.35 -0.03
CA LYS A 584 10.47 -11.24 0.08
C LYS A 584 11.14 -12.32 -0.77
N VAL A 585 12.21 -11.95 -1.46
CA VAL A 585 13.13 -12.94 -2.02
C VAL A 585 14.07 -13.43 -0.90
N VAL A 586 14.05 -14.74 -0.66
CA VAL A 586 14.95 -15.44 0.26
C VAL A 586 16.08 -16.02 -0.56
N LEU A 587 17.31 -15.70 -0.14
CA LEU A 587 18.53 -16.08 -0.84
C LEU A 587 19.40 -16.98 0.01
N GLU A 588 19.90 -18.04 -0.62
CA GLU A 588 20.92 -18.91 -0.04
C GLU A 588 22.30 -18.43 -0.50
N MET A 589 23.06 -17.84 0.41
CA MET A 589 24.36 -17.25 0.07
C MET A 589 25.41 -18.35 -0.21
N PRO A 590 26.02 -18.38 -1.41
CA PRO A 590 27.05 -19.37 -1.76
C PRO A 590 28.36 -19.11 -1.02
N GLN A 591 29.20 -20.14 -0.91
CA GLN A 591 30.54 -20.00 -0.31
C GLN A 591 31.47 -19.13 -1.17
N SER A 592 31.25 -19.10 -2.48
CA SER A 592 32.02 -18.25 -3.40
C SER A 592 32.03 -16.77 -3.01
N LEU A 593 30.94 -16.26 -2.43
CA LEU A 593 30.79 -14.86 -2.02
C LEU A 593 31.26 -14.58 -0.57
N LYS A 594 31.77 -15.59 0.13
CA LYS A 594 32.22 -15.44 1.52
C LYS A 594 33.38 -14.45 1.68
N GLY A 595 33.30 -13.59 2.70
CA GLY A 595 34.33 -12.59 3.00
C GLY A 595 34.17 -11.29 2.21
N LEU A 596 33.26 -11.25 1.24
CA LEU A 596 32.71 -10.01 0.71
C LEU A 596 31.72 -9.45 1.74
N GLN A 597 31.74 -8.14 1.93
CA GLN A 597 30.81 -7.39 2.79
C GLN A 597 29.44 -7.23 2.16
N LEU A 598 29.31 -7.52 0.86
CA LEU A 598 28.09 -7.57 0.07
C LEU A 598 27.31 -6.25 0.16
N PRO A 599 27.52 -5.35 -0.81
CA PRO A 599 27.04 -3.96 -0.75
C PRO A 599 25.53 -3.83 -0.94
N PHE A 600 24.84 -4.94 -1.22
CA PHE A 600 23.40 -5.02 -1.39
C PHE A 600 22.81 -5.81 -0.23
N ARG A 601 21.76 -5.30 0.43
CA ARG A 601 20.85 -6.07 1.29
C ARG A 601 20.05 -6.97 0.36
N LEU A 602 20.73 -7.97 -0.19
CA LEU A 602 20.16 -9.07 -0.95
C LEU A 602 18.99 -9.71 -0.16
N ASN A 603 19.03 -9.65 1.17
CA ASN A 603 18.01 -10.14 2.09
C ASN A 603 16.82 -9.18 2.35
N TYR A 604 16.73 -8.01 1.71
CA TYR A 604 15.61 -7.07 1.84
C TYR A 604 15.14 -6.55 0.48
N MET A 605 15.26 -7.36 -0.58
CA MET A 605 14.74 -6.99 -1.90
C MET A 605 13.21 -7.07 -1.91
N ASP A 606 12.56 -5.91 -2.05
CA ASP A 606 11.12 -5.77 -2.21
C ASP A 606 10.72 -5.27 -3.61
N THR A 607 11.63 -4.64 -4.38
CA THR A 607 11.23 -3.87 -5.57
C THR A 607 12.18 -3.85 -6.80
N GLU A 608 13.46 -4.24 -6.72
CA GLU A 608 14.44 -3.98 -7.82
C GLU A 608 15.28 -5.19 -8.28
N SER A 609 14.68 -6.34 -8.55
CA SER A 609 15.44 -7.57 -8.84
C SER A 609 15.75 -7.83 -10.32
N THR A 610 15.07 -7.21 -11.29
CA THR A 610 15.26 -7.49 -12.74
C THR A 610 16.65 -7.12 -13.27
N ARG A 611 17.17 -5.94 -12.95
CA ARG A 611 18.47 -5.47 -13.49
C ARG A 611 19.68 -5.91 -12.68
N LEU A 612 19.46 -6.34 -11.44
CA LEU A 612 20.47 -7.04 -10.65
C LEU A 612 20.61 -8.49 -11.15
N PHE A 613 19.50 -9.11 -11.53
CA PHE A 613 19.42 -10.52 -11.94
C PHE A 613 18.71 -10.69 -13.30
N PRO A 614 19.32 -10.22 -14.41
CA PRO A 614 18.66 -10.22 -15.73
C PRO A 614 18.30 -11.62 -16.25
N HIS A 615 18.92 -12.67 -15.70
CA HIS A 615 18.71 -14.05 -16.10
C HIS A 615 17.77 -14.84 -15.19
N TRP A 616 17.32 -14.29 -14.06
CA TRP A 616 16.37 -14.95 -13.17
C TRP A 616 14.94 -14.99 -13.75
N GLY A 617 14.11 -15.85 -13.18
CA GLY A 617 12.69 -16.01 -13.44
C GLY A 617 11.83 -15.20 -12.48
N ALA A 618 10.78 -15.80 -11.93
CA ALA A 618 9.75 -15.14 -11.12
C ALA A 618 10.26 -14.25 -9.97
N PRO A 619 11.29 -14.63 -9.17
CA PRO A 619 11.82 -13.78 -8.09
C PRO A 619 12.37 -12.43 -8.56
N ALA A 620 12.76 -12.31 -9.84
CA ALA A 620 13.19 -11.06 -10.44
C ALA A 620 12.05 -10.02 -10.59
N PHE A 621 10.80 -10.45 -10.43
CA PHE A 621 9.62 -9.68 -10.79
C PHE A 621 8.64 -9.46 -9.64
N ILE A 622 9.03 -9.72 -8.39
CA ILE A 622 8.15 -9.52 -7.22
C ILE A 622 7.70 -8.05 -7.06
N GLY A 623 8.48 -7.10 -7.60
CA GLY A 623 8.11 -5.68 -7.66
C GLY A 623 7.01 -5.35 -8.67
N MET A 624 6.73 -6.25 -9.63
CA MET A 624 5.53 -6.16 -10.48
C MET A 624 4.31 -6.65 -9.70
N ARG A 625 3.79 -5.80 -8.83
CA ARG A 625 2.59 -6.07 -8.04
C ARG A 625 1.63 -4.89 -8.11
N TRP A 626 0.35 -5.16 -8.32
CA TRP A 626 -0.66 -4.12 -8.22
C TRP A 626 -1.10 -3.98 -6.76
N PHE A 627 -1.00 -2.76 -6.22
CA PHE A 627 -1.36 -2.42 -4.83
C PHE A 627 -2.26 -1.16 -4.77
N GLY A 628 -3.27 -1.10 -5.64
CA GLY A 628 -4.20 0.03 -5.66
C GLY A 628 -3.56 1.35 -6.14
N GLN A 629 -3.73 2.45 -5.39
CA GLN A 629 -3.18 3.77 -5.76
C GLN A 629 -1.71 3.99 -5.37
N GLU A 630 -1.11 3.08 -4.59
CA GLU A 630 0.29 3.14 -4.17
C GLU A 630 1.11 2.17 -5.04
N VAL A 631 1.48 2.62 -6.23
CA VAL A 631 2.27 1.82 -7.19
C VAL A 631 3.51 2.62 -7.60
N SER A 632 4.37 2.97 -6.64
CA SER A 632 5.51 3.86 -6.93
C SER A 632 6.58 3.20 -7.83
N SER A 633 6.80 1.87 -7.73
CA SER A 633 7.87 1.18 -8.46
C SER A 633 7.41 0.17 -9.54
N ALA A 634 6.16 -0.31 -9.53
CA ALA A 634 5.76 -1.40 -10.42
C ALA A 634 5.74 -1.01 -11.91
N GLY A 635 5.45 0.25 -12.24
CA GLY A 635 5.53 0.74 -13.62
C GLY A 635 6.95 0.67 -14.19
N LEU A 636 7.96 0.93 -13.35
CA LEU A 636 9.37 0.81 -13.73
C LEU A 636 9.78 -0.65 -13.93
N CYS A 637 9.29 -1.54 -13.06
CA CYS A 637 9.46 -2.98 -13.22
C CYS A 637 8.81 -3.50 -14.53
N ALA A 638 7.65 -2.94 -14.92
CA ALA A 638 6.97 -3.28 -16.16
C ALA A 638 7.77 -2.88 -17.41
N ASP A 639 8.39 -1.70 -17.40
CA ASP A 639 9.28 -1.28 -18.49
C ASP A 639 10.52 -2.18 -18.55
N ASP A 640 11.14 -2.47 -17.41
CA ASP A 640 12.33 -3.33 -17.34
C ASP A 640 12.06 -4.77 -17.80
N ALA A 641 10.89 -5.31 -17.47
CA ALA A 641 10.44 -6.61 -17.97
C ALA A 641 10.43 -6.68 -19.50
N SER A 642 10.25 -5.54 -20.18
CA SER A 642 10.24 -5.47 -21.64
C SER A 642 11.63 -5.64 -22.26
N TYR A 643 12.73 -5.52 -21.51
CA TYR A 643 14.11 -5.62 -22.03
C TYR A 643 14.71 -7.02 -21.87
N ARG A 644 13.98 -8.04 -21.44
CA ARG A 644 14.55 -9.35 -21.17
C ARG A 644 14.91 -10.14 -22.44
N ALA A 645 15.94 -10.99 -22.35
CA ALA A 645 16.33 -11.91 -23.43
C ALA A 645 15.44 -13.16 -23.57
N LYS A 646 14.68 -13.51 -22.53
CA LYS A 646 13.86 -14.72 -22.42
C LYS A 646 12.39 -14.33 -22.23
N PRO A 647 11.42 -15.07 -22.81
CA PRO A 647 9.99 -14.84 -22.60
C PRO A 647 9.62 -14.77 -21.12
N LEU A 648 8.65 -13.92 -20.78
CA LEU A 648 8.26 -13.72 -19.38
C LEU A 648 7.75 -15.04 -18.77
N PRO A 649 8.17 -15.38 -17.54
CA PRO A 649 7.58 -16.51 -16.82
C PRO A 649 6.11 -16.22 -16.48
N ALA A 650 5.35 -17.27 -16.15
CA ALA A 650 3.90 -17.21 -15.96
C ALA A 650 3.48 -16.14 -14.95
N GLU A 651 4.22 -16.06 -13.85
CA GLU A 651 4.01 -15.14 -12.74
C GLU A 651 4.25 -13.68 -13.16
N ALA A 652 5.31 -13.44 -13.93
CA ALA A 652 5.61 -12.10 -14.43
C ALA A 652 4.60 -11.67 -15.52
N ALA A 653 4.20 -12.60 -16.39
CA ALA A 653 3.26 -12.33 -17.48
C ALA A 653 1.88 -11.93 -16.95
N ILE A 654 1.32 -12.65 -15.98
CA ILE A 654 0.03 -12.28 -15.38
C ILE A 654 0.12 -10.92 -14.68
N ASN A 655 1.19 -10.68 -13.93
CA ASN A 655 1.33 -9.46 -13.15
C ASN A 655 1.57 -8.23 -14.03
N LEU A 656 2.31 -8.38 -15.13
CA LEU A 656 2.46 -7.32 -16.13
C LEU A 656 1.10 -6.92 -16.73
N LEU A 657 0.24 -7.89 -17.08
CA LEU A 657 -1.14 -7.62 -17.53
C LEU A 657 -1.97 -6.94 -16.43
N ALA A 658 -1.78 -7.37 -15.18
CA ALA A 658 -2.54 -6.90 -14.04
C ALA A 658 -2.26 -5.43 -13.67
N LEU A 659 -1.08 -4.92 -14.02
CA LEU A 659 -0.67 -3.52 -13.81
C LEU A 659 -1.42 -2.50 -14.69
N GLN A 660 -2.22 -2.93 -15.66
CA GLN A 660 -3.11 -2.05 -16.45
C GLN A 660 -4.38 -1.61 -15.72
N ARG A 661 -4.65 -2.20 -14.55
CA ARG A 661 -5.70 -1.68 -13.66
C ARG A 661 -5.38 -0.23 -13.27
N PRO A 662 -6.36 0.55 -12.78
CA PRO A 662 -6.12 1.92 -12.34
C PRO A 662 -4.93 2.00 -11.38
N VAL A 663 -3.88 2.70 -11.80
CA VAL A 663 -2.66 3.00 -11.05
C VAL A 663 -2.54 4.51 -10.83
N HIS A 664 -1.56 4.93 -10.04
CA HIS A 664 -1.19 6.33 -9.93
C HIS A 664 -0.91 6.92 -11.34
N PRO A 665 -1.46 8.10 -11.72
CA PRO A 665 -1.36 8.62 -13.08
C PRO A 665 0.06 8.72 -13.64
N LYS A 666 1.06 9.00 -12.78
CA LYS A 666 2.48 9.05 -13.17
C LYS A 666 3.03 7.72 -13.72
N MET A 667 2.41 6.58 -13.38
CA MET A 667 2.93 5.24 -13.71
C MET A 667 2.11 4.52 -14.78
N ALA A 668 0.94 5.06 -15.14
CA ALA A 668 0.06 4.47 -16.15
C ALA A 668 0.77 4.33 -17.51
N ASP A 669 1.53 5.36 -17.91
CA ASP A 669 2.26 5.38 -19.18
C ASP A 669 3.34 4.30 -19.21
N TYR A 670 4.14 4.16 -18.14
CA TYR A 670 5.17 3.11 -18.06
C TYR A 670 4.57 1.69 -18.12
N CYS A 671 3.45 1.44 -17.43
CA CYS A 671 2.76 0.15 -17.52
C CYS A 671 2.26 -0.12 -18.95
N ALA A 672 1.64 0.88 -19.59
CA ALA A 672 1.14 0.80 -20.97
C ALA A 672 2.25 0.51 -21.98
N GLU A 673 3.34 1.28 -21.91
CA GLU A 673 4.49 1.09 -22.76
C GLU A 673 5.17 -0.27 -22.52
N GLY A 674 5.35 -0.67 -21.25
CA GLY A 674 5.95 -1.94 -20.87
C GLY A 674 5.22 -3.14 -21.50
N ILE A 675 3.89 -3.16 -21.46
CA ILE A 675 3.09 -4.22 -22.09
C ILE A 675 3.23 -4.22 -23.61
N VAL A 676 3.10 -3.06 -24.24
CA VAL A 676 3.20 -2.95 -25.70
C VAL A 676 4.59 -3.37 -26.17
N ASN A 677 5.64 -2.97 -25.45
CA ASN A 677 7.01 -3.35 -25.76
C ASN A 677 7.25 -4.84 -25.53
N ALA A 678 6.75 -5.41 -24.42
CA ALA A 678 6.84 -6.84 -24.15
C ALA A 678 6.16 -7.68 -25.24
N TRP A 679 4.99 -7.26 -25.72
CA TRP A 679 4.32 -7.92 -26.86
C TRP A 679 5.15 -7.81 -28.14
N LYS A 680 5.54 -6.59 -28.54
CA LYS A 680 6.33 -6.36 -29.77
C LYS A 680 7.65 -7.13 -29.80
N ARG A 681 8.23 -7.39 -28.62
CA ARG A 681 9.49 -8.11 -28.45
C ARG A 681 9.31 -9.63 -28.28
N GLY A 682 8.09 -10.15 -28.40
CA GLY A 682 7.80 -11.58 -28.28
C GLY A 682 7.97 -12.13 -26.86
N LEU A 683 7.85 -11.27 -25.83
CA LEU A 683 8.04 -11.64 -24.42
C LEU A 683 6.74 -12.11 -23.75
N LEU A 684 5.58 -11.67 -24.26
CA LEU A 684 4.26 -12.13 -23.83
C LEU A 684 3.79 -13.28 -24.72
N ILE A 685 3.73 -14.48 -24.15
CA ILE A 685 3.33 -15.70 -24.86
C ILE A 685 1.88 -16.06 -24.50
N PRO A 686 0.98 -16.24 -25.49
CA PRO A 686 -0.37 -16.75 -25.27
C PRO A 686 -0.40 -18.03 -24.43
N GLY A 687 -1.28 -18.07 -23.42
CA GLY A 687 -1.47 -19.24 -22.54
C GLY A 687 -0.39 -19.46 -21.48
N VAL A 688 0.61 -18.58 -21.36
CA VAL A 688 1.65 -18.68 -20.32
C VAL A 688 1.28 -17.95 -19.02
N ALA A 689 0.54 -16.85 -19.10
CA ALA A 689 0.14 -16.08 -17.91
C ALA A 689 -0.78 -16.92 -17.00
N ASP A 690 -0.42 -17.07 -15.72
CA ASP A 690 -1.15 -17.92 -14.77
C ASP A 690 -1.82 -17.08 -13.67
N VAL A 691 -3.15 -17.13 -13.64
CA VAL A 691 -3.99 -16.37 -12.69
C VAL A 691 -3.78 -16.77 -11.23
N ALA A 692 -3.16 -17.93 -10.94
CA ALA A 692 -2.82 -18.34 -9.58
C ALA A 692 -1.77 -17.44 -8.92
N PHE A 693 -0.99 -16.70 -9.71
CA PHE A 693 0.04 -15.77 -9.24
C PHE A 693 -0.36 -14.30 -9.36
N LEU A 694 -1.64 -14.03 -9.68
CA LEU A 694 -2.16 -12.67 -9.80
C LEU A 694 -1.88 -11.88 -8.52
N ASP A 695 -1.25 -10.71 -8.67
CA ASP A 695 -0.86 -9.81 -7.58
C ASP A 695 0.07 -10.41 -6.54
N TRP A 696 0.70 -11.53 -6.88
CA TRP A 696 1.48 -12.36 -5.95
C TRP A 696 0.68 -12.70 -4.69
N ASP A 697 -0.64 -12.80 -4.82
CA ASP A 697 -1.58 -13.02 -3.74
C ASP A 697 -2.38 -14.29 -4.00
N SER A 698 -2.62 -15.04 -2.93
CA SER A 698 -3.49 -16.22 -2.94
C SER A 698 -4.99 -15.88 -3.11
N GLU A 699 -5.36 -14.62 -2.82
CA GLU A 699 -6.74 -14.14 -2.93
C GLU A 699 -7.02 -13.38 -4.23
N LEU A 700 -7.92 -13.93 -5.05
CA LEU A 700 -8.44 -13.24 -6.23
C LEU A 700 -9.33 -12.06 -5.81
N SER A 701 -8.98 -10.86 -6.24
CA SER A 701 -9.75 -9.65 -5.97
C SER A 701 -9.79 -8.72 -7.18
N SER A 702 -10.65 -7.70 -7.11
CA SER A 702 -10.68 -6.60 -8.08
C SER A 702 -10.88 -7.02 -9.55
N LEU A 703 -11.58 -8.14 -9.80
CA LEU A 703 -11.73 -8.72 -11.14
C LEU A 703 -12.41 -7.78 -12.13
N ALA A 704 -13.34 -6.91 -11.68
CA ALA A 704 -14.00 -5.96 -12.56
C ALA A 704 -13.01 -4.94 -13.16
N ALA A 705 -12.05 -4.46 -12.36
CA ALA A 705 -11.00 -3.56 -12.83
C ALA A 705 -10.04 -4.31 -13.77
N LEU A 706 -9.66 -5.54 -13.40
CA LEU A 706 -8.79 -6.39 -14.22
C LEU A 706 -9.43 -6.70 -15.58
N ALA A 707 -10.71 -7.05 -15.61
CA ALA A 707 -11.44 -7.34 -16.83
C ALA A 707 -11.40 -6.14 -17.79
N LYS A 708 -11.67 -4.92 -17.28
CA LYS A 708 -11.59 -3.69 -18.09
C LYS A 708 -10.18 -3.50 -18.67
N ALA A 709 -9.16 -3.67 -17.84
CA ALA A 709 -7.76 -3.56 -18.26
C ALA A 709 -7.39 -4.58 -19.33
N LEU A 710 -7.79 -5.85 -19.16
CA LEU A 710 -7.60 -6.91 -20.14
C LEU A 710 -8.34 -6.65 -21.45
N TYR A 711 -9.55 -6.07 -21.39
CA TYR A 711 -10.27 -5.65 -22.58
C TYR A 711 -9.50 -4.57 -23.36
N GLU A 712 -8.95 -3.57 -22.67
CA GLU A 712 -8.09 -2.53 -23.28
C GLU A 712 -6.84 -3.14 -23.92
N VAL A 713 -6.18 -4.09 -23.25
CA VAL A 713 -5.05 -4.86 -23.80
C VAL A 713 -5.48 -5.65 -25.05
N ALA A 714 -6.66 -6.28 -25.05
CA ALA A 714 -7.19 -6.96 -26.22
C ALA A 714 -7.44 -6.00 -27.39
N GLN A 715 -7.92 -4.78 -27.12
CA GLN A 715 -8.10 -3.74 -28.15
C GLN A 715 -6.78 -3.31 -28.81
N LEU A 716 -5.64 -3.49 -28.14
CA LEU A 716 -4.30 -3.26 -28.72
C LEU A 716 -3.82 -4.42 -29.61
N GLY A 717 -4.69 -5.40 -29.90
CA GLY A 717 -4.38 -6.53 -30.78
C GLY A 717 -3.75 -7.74 -30.07
N MET A 718 -3.85 -7.80 -28.74
CA MET A 718 -3.29 -8.87 -27.90
C MET A 718 -4.37 -9.87 -27.42
N LEU A 719 -5.45 -10.06 -28.18
CA LEU A 719 -6.54 -10.96 -27.79
C LEU A 719 -6.07 -12.41 -27.57
N SER A 720 -5.06 -12.86 -28.31
CA SER A 720 -4.47 -14.20 -28.15
C SER A 720 -3.85 -14.42 -26.76
N VAL A 721 -3.32 -13.36 -26.13
CA VAL A 721 -2.80 -13.40 -24.76
C VAL A 721 -3.93 -13.30 -23.74
N VAL A 722 -4.91 -12.44 -23.99
CA VAL A 722 -5.98 -12.10 -23.04
C VAL A 722 -7.05 -13.21 -22.94
N TRP A 723 -7.39 -13.86 -24.05
CA TRP A 723 -8.50 -14.80 -24.12
C TRP A 723 -8.38 -15.99 -23.13
N PRO A 724 -7.22 -16.68 -23.04
CA PRO A 724 -7.02 -17.72 -22.03
C PRO A 724 -7.13 -17.18 -20.60
N VAL A 725 -6.55 -16.00 -20.33
CA VAL A 725 -6.57 -15.38 -18.99
C VAL A 725 -8.00 -15.08 -18.54
N LEU A 726 -8.86 -14.58 -19.44
CA LEU A 726 -10.27 -14.35 -19.10
C LEU A 726 -10.98 -15.65 -18.72
N ASP A 727 -10.74 -16.74 -19.44
CA ASP A 727 -11.32 -18.04 -19.13
C ASP A 727 -10.80 -18.61 -17.80
N ASP A 728 -9.49 -18.51 -17.56
CA ASP A 728 -8.85 -18.96 -16.32
C ASP A 728 -9.36 -18.19 -15.11
N LEU A 729 -9.62 -16.88 -15.24
CA LEU A 729 -10.25 -16.08 -14.19
C LEU A 729 -11.66 -16.57 -13.85
N LEU A 730 -12.45 -16.98 -14.86
CA LEU A 730 -13.77 -17.58 -14.62
C LEU A 730 -13.63 -18.95 -13.94
N GLY A 731 -12.70 -19.78 -14.40
CA GLY A 731 -12.39 -21.08 -13.80
C GLY A 731 -11.99 -20.95 -12.32
N ALA A 732 -11.05 -20.06 -12.02
CA ALA A 732 -10.56 -19.83 -10.67
C ALA A 732 -11.65 -19.21 -9.76
N SER A 733 -12.49 -18.31 -10.29
CA SER A 733 -13.65 -17.80 -9.56
C SER A 733 -14.68 -18.89 -9.24
N MET A 734 -14.84 -19.87 -10.13
CA MET A 734 -15.74 -21.01 -9.93
C MET A 734 -15.24 -22.02 -8.90
N GLN A 735 -13.94 -22.07 -8.64
CA GLN A 735 -13.36 -22.86 -7.55
C GLN A 735 -13.54 -22.19 -6.18
N LYS A 736 -13.89 -20.90 -6.14
CA LYS A 736 -14.19 -20.20 -4.88
C LYS A 736 -15.61 -20.55 -4.41
N PRO A 737 -15.84 -20.62 -3.08
CA PRO A 737 -17.14 -20.96 -2.50
C PRO A 737 -18.27 -20.00 -2.92
N ARG A 738 -17.91 -18.73 -3.14
CA ARG A 738 -18.75 -17.72 -3.77
C ARG A 738 -18.00 -17.17 -4.97
N MET A 739 -18.73 -16.90 -6.06
CA MET A 739 -18.15 -16.21 -7.22
C MET A 739 -17.52 -14.90 -6.77
N VAL A 740 -16.30 -14.67 -7.21
CA VAL A 740 -15.53 -13.46 -6.88
C VAL A 740 -16.24 -12.25 -7.48
N ALA A 741 -16.26 -11.13 -6.75
CA ALA A 741 -16.81 -9.88 -7.26
C ALA A 741 -16.06 -9.47 -8.54
N GLY A 742 -16.81 -9.16 -9.62
CA GLY A 742 -16.24 -8.89 -10.94
C GLY A 742 -16.34 -10.06 -11.94
N THR A 743 -16.81 -11.25 -11.52
CA THR A 743 -16.99 -12.41 -12.43
C THR A 743 -17.95 -12.11 -13.58
N ALA A 744 -18.97 -11.27 -13.36
CA ALA A 744 -19.92 -10.92 -14.42
C ALA A 744 -19.28 -10.08 -15.53
N GLU A 745 -18.38 -9.17 -15.16
CA GLU A 745 -17.63 -8.29 -16.05
C GLU A 745 -16.63 -9.08 -16.90
N VAL A 746 -15.95 -10.08 -16.31
CA VAL A 746 -15.08 -11.01 -17.08
C VAL A 746 -15.91 -11.78 -18.12
N ALA A 747 -17.05 -12.34 -17.74
CA ALA A 747 -17.93 -13.07 -18.65
C ALA A 747 -18.56 -12.16 -19.73
N GLU A 748 -18.89 -10.92 -19.39
CA GLU A 748 -19.39 -9.91 -20.33
C GLU A 748 -18.35 -9.59 -21.42
N ILE A 749 -17.10 -9.41 -21.04
CA ILE A 749 -16.00 -9.15 -21.99
C ILE A 749 -15.77 -10.35 -22.90
N MET A 750 -15.81 -11.59 -22.38
CA MET A 750 -15.74 -12.77 -23.25
C MET A 750 -16.91 -12.82 -24.24
N ALA A 751 -18.12 -12.43 -23.81
CA ALA A 751 -19.28 -12.32 -24.70
C ALA A 751 -19.14 -11.24 -25.77
N GLU A 752 -18.42 -10.16 -25.48
CA GLU A 752 -18.12 -9.12 -26.46
C GLU A 752 -17.04 -9.55 -27.47
N LEU A 753 -16.06 -10.33 -27.04
CA LEU A 753 -14.89 -10.71 -27.86
C LEU A 753 -15.05 -12.04 -28.62
N VAL A 754 -16.05 -12.87 -28.31
CA VAL A 754 -16.19 -14.22 -28.88
C VAL A 754 -16.23 -14.24 -30.42
N ASP A 755 -16.83 -13.24 -31.06
CA ASP A 755 -16.92 -13.19 -32.52
C ASP A 755 -15.55 -12.93 -33.18
N GLU A 756 -14.65 -12.18 -32.54
CA GLU A 756 -13.26 -12.00 -32.99
C GLU A 756 -12.50 -13.33 -32.97
N VAL A 757 -12.67 -14.12 -31.91
CA VAL A 757 -12.01 -15.43 -31.75
C VAL A 757 -12.51 -16.42 -32.80
N LEU A 758 -13.82 -16.47 -33.04
CA LEU A 758 -14.43 -17.32 -34.06
C LEU A 758 -13.91 -16.97 -35.47
N VAL A 759 -13.75 -15.67 -35.77
CA VAL A 759 -13.16 -15.24 -37.05
C VAL A 759 -11.69 -15.62 -37.14
N ALA A 760 -10.91 -15.48 -36.07
CA ALA A 760 -9.50 -15.87 -36.04
C ALA A 760 -9.30 -17.36 -36.31
N VAL A 761 -10.12 -18.23 -35.70
CA VAL A 761 -10.11 -19.68 -35.97
C VAL A 761 -10.53 -19.98 -37.40
N LYS A 762 -11.63 -19.38 -37.87
CA LYS A 762 -12.13 -19.58 -39.23
C LYS A 762 -11.12 -19.15 -40.31
N THR A 763 -10.33 -18.13 -40.04
CA THR A 763 -9.29 -17.62 -40.96
C THR A 763 -7.94 -18.33 -40.79
N GLY A 764 -7.83 -19.26 -39.84
CA GLY A 764 -6.61 -20.04 -39.59
C GLY A 764 -5.49 -19.28 -38.87
N VAL A 765 -5.80 -18.14 -38.25
CA VAL A 765 -4.86 -17.37 -37.43
C VAL A 765 -4.78 -17.94 -36.01
N ALA A 766 -5.83 -18.65 -35.56
CA ALA A 766 -5.89 -19.36 -34.29
C ALA A 766 -6.26 -20.83 -34.51
N ASP A 767 -5.74 -21.72 -33.65
CA ASP A 767 -6.14 -23.13 -33.63
C ASP A 767 -7.50 -23.33 -32.94
N GLU A 768 -8.25 -24.38 -33.30
CA GLU A 768 -9.57 -24.66 -32.72
C GLU A 768 -9.56 -24.86 -31.20
N VAL A 769 -8.42 -25.25 -30.61
CA VAL A 769 -8.25 -25.45 -29.17
C VAL A 769 -8.62 -24.22 -28.33
N VAL A 770 -8.51 -23.01 -28.90
CA VAL A 770 -8.85 -21.76 -28.20
C VAL A 770 -10.35 -21.60 -27.94
N LEU A 771 -11.19 -22.43 -28.58
CA LEU A 771 -12.66 -22.48 -28.39
C LEU A 771 -13.11 -23.45 -27.29
N GLU A 772 -12.18 -24.14 -26.62
CA GLU A 772 -12.50 -25.07 -25.54
C GLU A 772 -13.00 -24.34 -24.29
N VAL A 773 -12.33 -23.27 -23.86
CA VAL A 773 -12.74 -22.35 -22.77
C VAL A 773 -13.47 -23.05 -21.59
N PRO A 774 -12.79 -23.94 -20.86
CA PRO A 774 -13.39 -24.70 -19.76
C PRO A 774 -14.04 -23.83 -18.67
N GLY A 775 -13.47 -22.66 -18.35
CA GLY A 775 -13.98 -21.76 -17.32
C GLY A 775 -15.37 -21.19 -17.64
N VAL A 776 -15.57 -20.67 -18.85
CA VAL A 776 -16.86 -20.14 -19.30
C VAL A 776 -17.91 -21.24 -19.42
N ARG A 777 -17.51 -22.45 -19.85
CA ARG A 777 -18.41 -23.61 -19.91
C ARG A 777 -18.85 -24.08 -18.52
N ALA A 778 -17.94 -24.09 -17.55
CA ALA A 778 -18.26 -24.38 -16.15
C ALA A 778 -19.25 -23.35 -15.57
N LEU A 779 -19.03 -22.06 -15.85
CA LEU A 779 -19.92 -20.98 -15.42
C LEU A 779 -21.31 -21.07 -16.08
N ALA A 780 -21.37 -21.37 -17.39
CA ALA A 780 -22.62 -21.51 -18.13
C ALA A 780 -23.51 -22.66 -17.63
N SER A 781 -22.88 -23.72 -17.11
CA SER A 781 -23.53 -24.93 -16.58
C SER A 781 -24.09 -24.74 -15.16
N ARG A 782 -23.75 -23.63 -14.48
CA ARG A 782 -24.19 -23.37 -13.11
C ARG A 782 -25.70 -23.09 -13.04
N ALA A 783 -26.38 -23.70 -12.06
CA ALA A 783 -27.78 -23.41 -11.79
C ALA A 783 -27.95 -21.97 -11.27
N GLY A 784 -28.74 -21.15 -11.96
CA GLY A 784 -29.02 -19.77 -11.55
C GLY A 784 -29.37 -18.85 -12.72
N LYS A 785 -29.71 -17.60 -12.41
CA LYS A 785 -29.98 -16.52 -13.39
C LYS A 785 -29.14 -15.27 -13.09
N SER A 786 -27.90 -15.48 -12.66
CA SER A 786 -26.99 -14.35 -12.47
C SER A 786 -26.55 -13.82 -13.83
N LYS A 787 -26.20 -12.54 -13.92
CA LYS A 787 -25.68 -11.95 -15.17
C LYS A 787 -24.45 -12.69 -15.70
N ALA A 788 -23.56 -13.11 -14.80
CA ALA A 788 -22.36 -13.88 -15.16
C ALA A 788 -22.74 -15.20 -15.89
N VAL A 789 -23.73 -15.92 -15.37
CA VAL A 789 -24.24 -17.15 -15.99
C VAL A 789 -24.92 -16.86 -17.34
N GLU A 790 -25.71 -15.79 -17.44
CA GLU A 790 -26.35 -15.39 -18.70
C GLU A 790 -25.33 -15.05 -19.80
N PHE A 791 -24.26 -14.31 -19.46
CA PHE A 791 -23.18 -14.02 -20.41
C PHE A 791 -22.42 -15.27 -20.81
N ALA A 792 -22.07 -16.13 -19.85
CA ALA A 792 -21.39 -17.39 -20.15
C ALA A 792 -22.22 -18.31 -21.08
N GLN A 793 -23.53 -18.41 -20.83
CA GLN A 793 -24.46 -19.14 -21.71
C GLN A 793 -24.51 -18.56 -23.12
N PHE A 794 -24.47 -17.23 -23.26
CA PHE A 794 -24.39 -16.57 -24.55
C PHE A 794 -23.10 -16.92 -25.31
N VAL A 795 -21.95 -16.93 -24.63
CA VAL A 795 -20.68 -17.35 -25.25
C VAL A 795 -20.79 -18.80 -25.72
N VAL A 796 -21.17 -19.72 -24.83
CA VAL A 796 -21.23 -21.16 -25.12
C VAL A 796 -22.21 -21.47 -26.26
N ALA A 797 -23.31 -20.73 -26.40
CA ALA A 797 -24.26 -20.91 -27.49
C ALA A 797 -23.67 -20.65 -28.89
N LYS A 798 -22.57 -19.91 -28.99
CA LYS A 798 -21.86 -19.64 -30.25
C LYS A 798 -20.71 -20.61 -30.53
N LEU A 799 -20.24 -21.33 -29.51
CA LEU A 799 -19.09 -22.21 -29.61
C LEU A 799 -19.50 -23.62 -30.06
N PRO A 800 -18.60 -24.40 -30.70
CA PRO A 800 -18.86 -25.81 -30.97
C PRO A 800 -19.07 -26.60 -29.67
N GLU A 801 -19.78 -27.73 -29.76
CA GLU A 801 -19.88 -28.68 -28.64
C GLU A 801 -18.48 -29.17 -28.27
N ALA A 802 -18.12 -29.03 -26.99
CA ALA A 802 -16.81 -29.47 -26.51
C ALA A 802 -16.76 -30.99 -26.40
N GLN A 803 -15.62 -31.59 -26.76
CA GLN A 803 -15.30 -32.97 -26.42
C GLN A 803 -14.93 -33.14 -24.94
N PHE A 804 -14.70 -32.03 -24.23
CA PHE A 804 -14.30 -32.00 -22.83
C PHE A 804 -15.49 -31.65 -21.93
N SER A 805 -15.87 -32.56 -21.04
CA SER A 805 -16.76 -32.23 -19.93
C SER A 805 -15.92 -31.70 -18.79
N TYR A 806 -16.10 -30.43 -18.43
CA TYR A 806 -15.63 -29.95 -17.13
C TYR A 806 -16.42 -30.70 -16.07
N GLN A 807 -15.78 -31.67 -15.41
CA GLN A 807 -16.36 -32.25 -14.21
C GLN A 807 -16.24 -31.17 -13.13
N LEU A 808 -17.37 -30.48 -12.87
CA LEU A 808 -17.58 -29.97 -11.52
C LEU A 808 -17.29 -31.16 -10.61
N VAL A 809 -16.30 -31.03 -9.73
CA VAL A 809 -16.16 -31.95 -8.62
C VAL A 809 -17.53 -31.94 -7.96
N ALA A 810 -18.26 -33.04 -8.09
CA ALA A 810 -19.53 -33.20 -7.41
C ALA A 810 -19.23 -32.90 -5.95
N GLU A 811 -19.97 -31.97 -5.32
CA GLU A 811 -19.79 -31.65 -3.90
C GLU A 811 -19.59 -32.98 -3.17
N PRO A 812 -18.38 -33.26 -2.67
CA PRO A 812 -18.15 -34.47 -1.91
C PRO A 812 -19.17 -34.40 -0.79
N THR A 813 -20.02 -35.41 -0.64
CA THR A 813 -20.96 -35.42 0.48
C THR A 813 -20.20 -35.51 1.82
N ARG A 814 -18.86 -35.65 1.77
CA ARG A 814 -17.92 -35.69 2.88
C ARG A 814 -16.50 -35.35 2.39
N ILE A 815 -15.80 -34.45 3.09
CA ILE A 815 -14.37 -34.14 2.88
C ILE A 815 -13.51 -35.40 3.02
N LEU A 816 -12.47 -35.56 2.18
CA LEU A 816 -11.55 -36.69 2.27
C LEU A 816 -10.70 -36.59 3.55
N PRO A 817 -10.33 -37.73 4.20
CA PRO A 817 -9.53 -37.68 5.43
C PRO A 817 -8.22 -36.90 5.31
N GLU A 818 -7.53 -37.03 4.18
CA GLU A 818 -6.26 -36.34 3.89
C GLU A 818 -6.44 -34.83 3.65
N GLU A 819 -7.55 -34.40 3.06
CA GLU A 819 -7.90 -32.98 2.91
C GLU A 819 -8.30 -32.38 4.26
N PHE A 820 -9.08 -33.12 5.05
CA PHE A 820 -9.41 -32.73 6.41
C PHE A 820 -8.15 -32.57 7.26
N GLU A 821 -7.19 -33.49 7.18
CA GLU A 821 -5.93 -33.41 7.94
C GLU A 821 -5.07 -32.21 7.52
N LYS A 822 -5.05 -31.83 6.24
CA LYS A 822 -4.38 -30.60 5.77
C LYS A 822 -4.97 -29.33 6.39
N ILE A 823 -6.30 -29.29 6.57
CA ILE A 823 -7.00 -28.14 7.14
C ILE A 823 -6.93 -28.17 8.68
N TRP A 824 -7.27 -29.30 9.29
CA TRP A 824 -7.35 -29.50 10.73
C TRP A 824 -6.05 -30.06 11.29
N GLN A 825 -4.97 -29.27 11.20
CA GLN A 825 -3.67 -29.64 11.73
C GLN A 825 -3.68 -29.60 13.28
N PRO A 826 -3.09 -30.60 13.97
CA PRO A 826 -2.91 -30.55 15.41
C PRO A 826 -2.02 -29.36 15.81
N LEU A 827 -2.34 -28.71 16.92
CA LEU A 827 -1.49 -27.66 17.48
C LEU A 827 -0.20 -28.31 18.03
N ALA A 828 0.91 -28.11 17.31
CA ALA A 828 2.23 -28.50 17.80
C ALA A 828 2.73 -27.44 18.79
N GLY A 829 3.24 -27.88 19.94
CA GLY A 829 3.91 -26.96 20.87
C GLY A 829 3.01 -25.96 21.60
N LEU A 830 1.80 -26.36 22.00
CA LEU A 830 0.91 -25.52 22.82
C LEU A 830 1.65 -24.93 24.03
N VAL A 831 1.63 -23.61 24.12
CA VAL A 831 2.19 -22.84 25.22
C VAL A 831 1.06 -22.57 26.22
N SER A 832 1.30 -22.89 27.49
CA SER A 832 0.32 -22.58 28.54
C SER A 832 0.13 -21.06 28.66
N VAL A 833 -1.05 -20.57 28.30
CA VAL A 833 -1.46 -19.17 28.48
C VAL A 833 -2.06 -19.00 29.88
N PRO A 834 -1.40 -18.30 30.82
CA PRO A 834 -1.90 -18.16 32.18
C PRO A 834 -3.24 -17.44 32.22
N GLU A 835 -4.11 -17.89 33.12
CA GLU A 835 -5.30 -17.12 33.48
C GLU A 835 -4.90 -15.98 34.41
N ASP A 836 -5.24 -14.76 34.03
CA ASP A 836 -4.69 -13.54 34.64
C ASP A 836 -5.73 -12.70 35.40
N GLY A 837 -6.98 -13.21 35.46
CA GLY A 837 -8.08 -12.58 36.17
C GLY A 837 -8.58 -11.28 35.53
N ALA A 838 -8.10 -10.89 34.35
CA ALA A 838 -8.63 -9.73 33.64
C ALA A 838 -10.08 -9.99 33.20
N ARG A 839 -10.96 -9.01 33.30
CA ARG A 839 -12.36 -9.07 32.82
C ARG A 839 -12.68 -7.85 31.99
N ILE A 840 -13.30 -8.07 30.83
CA ILE A 840 -13.81 -7.02 29.96
C ILE A 840 -15.04 -6.41 30.62
N CYS A 841 -15.00 -5.10 30.82
CA CYS A 841 -16.13 -4.35 31.38
C CYS A 841 -16.76 -3.38 30.38
N GLY A 842 -16.15 -3.20 29.21
CA GLY A 842 -16.72 -2.41 28.13
C GLY A 842 -15.73 -2.10 27.01
N PHE A 843 -16.11 -1.15 26.17
CA PHE A 843 -15.29 -0.63 25.08
C PHE A 843 -15.24 0.89 25.17
N ASP A 844 -14.09 1.48 24.85
CA ASP A 844 -13.96 2.94 24.82
C ASP A 844 -14.32 3.46 23.42
N GLU A 845 -15.60 3.84 23.25
CA GLU A 845 -16.12 4.34 21.99
C GLU A 845 -15.45 5.65 21.54
N ALA A 846 -15.02 6.49 22.49
CA ALA A 846 -14.34 7.74 22.16
C ALA A 846 -12.97 7.47 21.52
N THR A 847 -12.23 6.50 22.08
CA THR A 847 -10.95 6.07 21.52
C THR A 847 -11.14 5.22 20.26
N ALA A 848 -12.22 4.44 20.13
CA ALA A 848 -12.53 3.69 18.91
C ALA A 848 -12.71 4.62 17.69
N VAL A 849 -13.41 5.75 17.87
CA VAL A 849 -13.58 6.77 16.82
C VAL A 849 -12.24 7.43 16.44
N SER A 850 -11.35 7.65 17.41
CA SER A 850 -10.07 8.32 17.16
C SER A 850 -8.95 7.39 16.65
N THR A 851 -9.05 6.07 16.88
CA THR A 851 -7.96 5.11 16.57
C THR A 851 -8.30 4.10 15.47
N CYS A 852 -9.55 4.07 14.98
CA CYS A 852 -10.03 3.01 14.09
C CYS A 852 -9.85 1.58 14.68
N ALA A 853 -9.65 1.48 15.99
CA ALA A 853 -9.56 0.23 16.75
C ALA A 853 -10.81 0.02 17.60
N LEU A 854 -10.88 -1.06 18.38
CA LEU A 854 -11.96 -1.30 19.34
C LEU A 854 -11.36 -1.47 20.75
N PRO A 855 -10.89 -0.36 21.37
CA PRO A 855 -10.24 -0.40 22.68
C PRO A 855 -11.10 -1.09 23.73
N VAL A 856 -10.57 -2.18 24.26
CA VAL A 856 -11.12 -2.97 25.36
C VAL A 856 -10.86 -2.24 26.66
N ILE A 857 -11.92 -2.08 27.44
CA ILE A 857 -11.83 -1.67 28.84
C ILE A 857 -11.86 -2.94 29.68
N PHE A 858 -10.84 -3.14 30.50
CA PHE A 858 -10.75 -4.29 31.39
C PHE A 858 -10.37 -3.93 32.82
N GLU A 859 -10.79 -4.78 33.75
CA GLU A 859 -10.50 -4.72 35.18
C GLU A 859 -9.69 -5.96 35.57
N THR A 860 -8.84 -5.86 36.59
CA THR A 860 -8.06 -6.98 37.12
C THR A 860 -8.07 -6.95 38.65
N GLY A 861 -7.94 -8.12 39.29
CA GLY A 861 -8.08 -8.27 40.74
C GLY A 861 -7.09 -7.46 41.58
N ASN A 862 -5.93 -7.10 41.00
CA ASN A 862 -4.89 -6.34 41.69
C ASN A 862 -5.18 -4.86 41.86
N TYR A 863 -6.06 -4.34 41.02
CA TYR A 863 -6.39 -2.92 40.95
C TYR A 863 -7.91 -2.77 41.11
N PRO A 864 -8.45 -3.06 42.31
CA PRO A 864 -9.89 -3.00 42.54
C PRO A 864 -10.40 -1.57 42.29
N HIS A 865 -11.51 -1.46 41.57
CA HIS A 865 -12.14 -0.17 41.18
C HIS A 865 -11.36 0.67 40.17
N GLU A 866 -10.31 0.12 39.57
CA GLU A 866 -9.58 0.76 38.48
C GLU A 866 -9.85 0.05 37.16
N LYS A 867 -9.72 0.79 36.05
CA LYS A 867 -9.97 0.28 34.70
C LYS A 867 -8.76 0.53 33.81
N PHE A 868 -8.50 -0.38 32.89
CA PHE A 868 -7.43 -0.28 31.92
C PHE A 868 -8.03 -0.26 30.52
N ILE A 869 -7.60 0.69 29.70
CA ILE A 869 -8.05 0.86 28.32
C ILE A 869 -6.85 0.66 27.42
N ASN A 870 -6.82 -0.33 26.52
CA ASN A 870 -5.70 -0.46 25.59
C ASN A 870 -5.72 0.67 24.55
N THR A 871 -4.54 1.19 24.19
CA THR A 871 -4.41 2.35 23.30
C THR A 871 -3.84 2.02 21.92
N GLY A 872 -3.67 0.73 21.59
CA GLY A 872 -2.88 0.29 20.44
C GLY A 872 -3.53 0.50 19.07
N PHE A 873 -2.88 1.29 18.22
CA PHE A 873 -2.92 1.15 16.76
C PHE A 873 -1.47 1.21 16.21
N GLY A 874 -1.17 0.41 15.18
CA GLY A 874 0.01 0.56 14.31
C GLY A 874 1.27 -0.27 14.63
N TRP A 875 1.50 -0.70 15.88
CA TRP A 875 2.70 -1.50 16.23
C TRP A 875 2.44 -2.50 17.38
N TYR A 876 2.19 -3.77 17.04
CA TYR A 876 1.88 -4.85 18.00
C TYR A 876 3.11 -5.58 18.55
N TYR A 877 4.31 -5.03 18.40
CA TYR A 877 5.55 -5.66 18.87
C TYR A 877 5.53 -5.87 20.39
N ALA A 878 5.00 -4.90 21.15
CA ALA A 878 4.85 -5.03 22.59
C ALA A 878 3.99 -6.24 22.99
N ILE A 879 2.94 -6.55 22.22
CA ILE A 879 2.05 -7.69 22.49
C ILE A 879 2.69 -9.01 22.03
N THR A 880 3.25 -9.05 20.82
CA THR A 880 3.71 -10.29 20.17
C THR A 880 5.09 -10.74 20.63
N HIS A 881 5.99 -9.81 20.95
CA HIS A 881 7.39 -10.09 21.29
C HIS A 881 7.72 -9.77 22.76
N GLU A 882 7.10 -8.74 23.35
CA GLU A 882 7.38 -8.33 24.73
C GLU A 882 6.30 -8.80 25.73
N HIS A 883 5.20 -9.38 25.23
CA HIS A 883 4.06 -9.90 26.00
C HIS A 883 3.45 -8.88 27.00
N GLN A 884 3.31 -7.63 26.55
CA GLN A 884 2.74 -6.51 27.31
C GLN A 884 1.85 -5.62 26.42
N ALA A 885 0.95 -4.84 27.01
CA ALA A 885 0.09 -3.91 26.26
C ALA A 885 0.20 -2.48 26.79
N LYS A 886 0.26 -1.50 25.88
CA LYS A 886 0.10 -0.08 26.23
C LYS A 886 -1.35 0.17 26.64
N VAL A 887 -1.54 0.80 27.80
CA VAL A 887 -2.85 1.07 28.39
C VAL A 887 -2.92 2.45 29.03
N VAL A 888 -4.14 3.01 29.03
CA VAL A 888 -4.55 4.08 29.94
C VAL A 888 -5.18 3.44 31.16
N ARG A 889 -4.57 3.64 32.32
CA ARG A 889 -5.09 3.29 33.64
C ARG A 889 -5.97 4.41 34.15
N VAL A 890 -7.21 4.09 34.48
CA VAL A 890 -8.23 4.98 35.05
C VAL A 890 -8.43 4.59 36.51
N SER A 891 -7.97 5.43 37.43
CA SER A 891 -8.11 5.25 38.86
C SER A 891 -9.56 5.40 39.32
N ALA A 892 -9.85 4.98 40.56
CA ALA A 892 -11.19 5.09 41.15
C ALA A 892 -11.73 6.53 41.25
N ASP A 893 -10.85 7.53 41.33
CA ASP A 893 -11.20 8.96 41.34
C ASP A 893 -11.38 9.57 39.93
N GLY A 894 -11.20 8.76 38.89
CA GLY A 894 -11.26 9.18 37.48
C GLY A 894 -9.96 9.74 36.92
N SER A 895 -8.87 9.80 37.70
CA SER A 895 -7.55 10.19 37.20
C SER A 895 -7.05 9.17 36.16
N LYS A 896 -6.37 9.67 35.12
CA LYS A 896 -5.84 8.86 34.02
C LYS A 896 -4.31 8.89 34.05
N SER A 897 -3.69 7.73 33.89
CA SER A 897 -2.24 7.58 33.70
C SER A 897 -1.98 6.62 32.55
N GLU A 898 -0.94 6.87 31.77
CA GLU A 898 -0.53 5.98 30.68
C GLU A 898 0.64 5.11 31.11
N GLY A 899 0.69 3.90 30.56
CA GLY A 899 1.77 2.97 30.84
C GLY A 899 1.58 1.64 30.10
N PHE A 900 2.23 0.61 30.62
CA PHE A 900 2.20 -0.75 30.11
C PHE A 900 1.69 -1.68 31.20
N ILE A 901 0.86 -2.64 30.82
CA ILE A 901 0.45 -3.73 31.70
C ILE A 901 1.02 -5.05 31.18
N HIS A 902 1.57 -5.83 32.09
CA HIS A 902 2.17 -7.13 31.79
C HIS A 902 1.87 -8.16 32.88
N TRP A 903 2.05 -9.43 32.56
CA TRP A 903 2.06 -10.51 33.54
C TRP A 903 3.43 -10.58 34.24
N ASP A 904 3.48 -10.64 35.57
CA ASP A 904 4.73 -10.74 36.33
C ASP A 904 5.14 -12.18 36.67
N GLY A 905 4.34 -13.17 36.26
CA GLY A 905 4.48 -14.57 36.66
C GLY A 905 3.37 -15.04 37.62
N SER A 906 2.69 -14.10 38.27
CA SER A 906 1.64 -14.37 39.27
C SER A 906 0.38 -13.55 39.07
N GLN A 907 0.51 -12.32 38.54
CA GLN A 907 -0.57 -11.35 38.48
C GLN A 907 -0.30 -10.26 37.41
N LEU A 908 -1.31 -9.46 37.07
CA LEU A 908 -1.14 -8.33 36.15
C LEU A 908 -0.60 -7.10 36.89
N VAL A 909 0.46 -6.50 36.35
CA VAL A 909 1.15 -5.35 36.95
C VAL A 909 1.22 -4.21 35.94
N PHE A 910 0.86 -3.02 36.40
CA PHE A 910 1.02 -1.77 35.66
C PHE A 910 2.39 -1.15 35.92
N SER A 911 3.03 -0.68 34.86
CA SER A 911 4.28 0.08 34.87
C SER A 911 4.11 1.34 34.03
N GLU A 912 4.68 2.46 34.47
CA GLU A 912 4.73 3.69 33.67
C GLU A 912 5.66 3.55 32.44
N TYR A 913 6.55 2.56 32.45
CA TYR A 913 7.61 2.37 31.45
C TYR A 913 7.42 1.08 30.64
N ARG A 914 7.68 1.16 29.32
CA ARG A 914 7.73 0.00 28.40
C ARG A 914 8.82 -0.99 28.83
N ASN A 915 10.01 -0.48 29.14
CA ASN A 915 11.08 -1.26 29.76
C ASN A 915 10.98 -1.11 31.28
N TRP A 916 10.04 -1.85 31.86
CA TRP A 916 9.79 -1.85 33.30
C TRP A 916 10.96 -2.42 34.14
N ARG A 917 11.92 -3.12 33.52
CA ARG A 917 13.17 -3.55 34.16
C ARG A 917 14.22 -2.43 34.20
N GLY A 918 14.35 -1.69 33.10
CA GLY A 918 15.31 -0.59 32.96
C GLY A 918 14.77 0.78 33.40
N GLY A 919 13.49 0.87 33.78
CA GLY A 919 12.86 2.12 34.21
C GLY A 919 12.81 3.20 33.13
N ASN A 920 12.64 2.81 31.86
CA ASN A 920 12.65 3.73 30.72
C ASN A 920 11.67 3.31 29.61
N SER A 921 11.41 4.20 28.64
CA SER A 921 10.47 3.92 27.54
C SER A 921 11.08 3.16 26.35
N GLY A 922 12.30 2.63 26.49
CA GLY A 922 12.98 1.81 25.48
C GLY A 922 12.39 0.41 25.32
N ALA A 923 13.00 -0.41 24.46
CA ALA A 923 12.62 -1.81 24.29
C ALA A 923 12.83 -2.60 25.59
N LEU A 924 12.00 -3.62 25.83
CA LEU A 924 12.11 -4.43 27.04
C LEU A 924 13.45 -5.18 27.07
N GLU A 925 14.24 -4.97 28.12
CA GLU A 925 15.49 -5.69 28.34
C GLU A 925 15.22 -7.09 28.91
N GLY A 926 15.97 -8.10 28.43
CA GLY A 926 15.87 -9.48 28.88
C GLY A 926 14.67 -10.25 28.28
N GLU A 927 14.35 -11.41 28.84
CA GLU A 927 13.26 -12.26 28.36
C GLU A 927 11.89 -11.65 28.63
N SER A 928 10.96 -11.78 27.68
CA SER A 928 9.54 -11.42 27.86
C SER A 928 8.91 -12.24 28.99
N SER A 929 7.88 -11.71 29.63
CA SER A 929 7.04 -12.50 30.55
C SER A 929 6.25 -13.59 29.81
N ALA A 930 5.51 -14.44 30.51
CA ALA A 930 4.60 -15.38 29.86
C ALA A 930 3.46 -14.64 29.12
N PHE A 931 3.07 -15.15 27.95
CA PHE A 931 1.94 -14.61 27.19
C PHE A 931 0.61 -14.91 27.90
N ALA A 932 -0.09 -13.88 28.38
CA ALA A 932 -1.27 -14.00 29.25
C ALA A 932 -2.60 -13.70 28.52
N ARG A 933 -3.71 -14.17 29.10
CA ARG A 933 -5.04 -14.19 28.44
C ARG A 933 -5.59 -12.80 28.09
N PHE A 934 -5.26 -11.74 28.82
CA PHE A 934 -5.70 -10.37 28.54
C PHE A 934 -5.23 -9.90 27.17
N LEU A 935 -4.06 -10.37 26.71
CA LEU A 935 -3.56 -10.08 25.36
C LEU A 935 -4.44 -10.74 24.29
N VAL A 936 -4.90 -11.97 24.53
CA VAL A 936 -5.87 -12.65 23.64
C VAL A 936 -7.18 -11.88 23.57
N LYS A 937 -7.65 -11.33 24.70
CA LYS A 937 -8.87 -10.50 24.75
C LYS A 937 -8.75 -9.26 23.87
N ILE A 938 -7.62 -8.55 23.95
CA ILE A 938 -7.33 -7.38 23.11
C ILE A 938 -7.31 -7.77 21.62
N ILE A 939 -6.60 -8.84 21.27
CA ILE A 939 -6.44 -9.26 19.86
C ILE A 939 -7.77 -9.70 19.24
N LEU A 940 -8.56 -10.51 19.95
CA LEU A 940 -9.86 -10.97 19.44
C LEU A 940 -10.93 -9.86 19.42
N ALA A 941 -10.82 -8.86 20.30
CA ALA A 941 -11.64 -7.66 20.21
C ALA A 941 -11.32 -6.86 18.95
N ASP A 942 -10.03 -6.66 18.66
CA ASP A 942 -9.56 -5.88 17.51
C ASP A 942 -9.92 -6.49 16.15
N LEU A 943 -10.22 -7.79 16.07
CA LEU A 943 -10.76 -8.41 14.83
C LEU A 943 -12.09 -7.81 14.34
N ALA A 944 -12.81 -7.05 15.18
CA ALA A 944 -14.09 -6.43 14.83
C ALA A 944 -14.00 -4.95 14.34
N THR A 945 -12.79 -4.46 14.04
CA THR A 945 -12.47 -3.05 13.69
C THR A 945 -12.58 -2.70 12.20
N ASP A 946 -12.45 -1.42 11.84
CA ASP A 946 -12.65 -0.84 10.47
C ASP A 946 -11.63 0.30 10.22
N PRO A 947 -10.93 0.40 9.06
CA PRO A 947 -10.89 -0.49 7.90
C PRO A 947 -9.63 -1.39 7.84
N ASP A 948 -9.81 -2.54 7.20
CA ASP A 948 -8.89 -3.67 6.94
C ASP A 948 -7.92 -4.08 8.08
N PRO A 949 -8.29 -5.06 8.92
CA PRO A 949 -7.49 -5.52 10.04
C PRO A 949 -6.34 -6.46 9.61
N TYR A 950 -5.64 -6.14 8.52
CA TYR A 950 -4.58 -6.98 7.94
C TYR A 950 -3.54 -7.39 8.99
N SER A 951 -3.07 -6.42 9.77
CA SER A 951 -2.10 -6.64 10.87
C SER A 951 -2.65 -7.57 11.95
N GLN A 952 -3.91 -7.40 12.35
CA GLN A 952 -4.57 -8.20 13.38
C GLN A 952 -4.79 -9.65 12.91
N ARG A 953 -5.15 -9.85 11.65
CA ARG A 953 -5.27 -11.19 11.04
C ARG A 953 -3.93 -11.91 11.03
N ASN A 954 -2.84 -11.20 10.71
CA ASN A 954 -1.49 -11.79 10.76
C ASN A 954 -1.09 -12.17 12.19
N ILE A 955 -1.42 -11.36 13.18
CA ILE A 955 -1.13 -11.67 14.59
C ILE A 955 -1.85 -12.94 15.03
N VAL A 956 -3.14 -13.09 14.70
CA VAL A 956 -3.88 -14.32 15.04
C VAL A 956 -3.23 -15.55 14.40
N ARG A 957 -2.81 -15.45 13.13
CA ARG A 957 -2.06 -16.52 12.44
C ARG A 957 -0.76 -16.85 13.18
N THR A 958 0.02 -15.84 13.56
CA THR A 958 1.26 -16.03 14.31
C THR A 958 1.01 -16.70 15.66
N LEU A 959 0.01 -16.28 16.42
CA LEU A 959 -0.28 -16.87 17.73
C LEU A 959 -0.76 -18.32 17.64
N VAL A 960 -1.54 -18.67 16.62
CA VAL A 960 -1.91 -20.08 16.36
C VAL A 960 -0.66 -20.90 16.00
N ARG A 961 0.22 -20.37 15.14
CA ARG A 961 1.47 -21.04 14.76
C ARG A 961 2.44 -21.23 15.93
N GLU A 962 2.52 -20.26 16.84
CA GLU A 962 3.34 -20.29 18.04
C GLU A 962 2.71 -21.10 19.20
N GLY A 963 1.52 -21.68 19.01
CA GLY A 963 0.82 -22.44 20.04
C GLY A 963 0.33 -21.58 21.22
N LYS A 964 0.25 -20.26 21.06
CA LYS A 964 -0.21 -19.29 22.08
C LYS A 964 -1.72 -19.04 22.05
N LEU A 965 -2.45 -19.71 21.16
CA LEU A 965 -3.90 -19.64 21.06
C LEU A 965 -4.49 -21.05 20.91
N ASP A 966 -5.46 -21.37 21.77
CA ASP A 966 -6.22 -22.62 21.73
C ASP A 966 -7.74 -22.34 21.72
N ASP A 967 -8.51 -23.36 21.37
CA ASP A 967 -9.96 -23.28 21.26
C ASP A 967 -10.64 -23.00 22.61
N VAL A 968 -10.10 -23.50 23.72
CA VAL A 968 -10.61 -23.24 25.08
C VAL A 968 -10.51 -21.75 25.43
N THR A 969 -9.36 -21.13 25.18
CA THR A 969 -9.10 -19.71 25.46
C THR A 969 -9.91 -18.81 24.54
N VAL A 970 -10.05 -19.19 23.27
CA VAL A 970 -10.92 -18.51 22.30
C VAL A 970 -12.38 -18.59 22.75
N ALA A 971 -12.86 -19.78 23.14
CA ALA A 971 -14.22 -19.99 23.61
C ALA A 971 -14.56 -19.12 24.83
N ALA A 972 -13.67 -19.07 25.82
CA ALA A 972 -13.84 -18.24 27.01
C ALA A 972 -13.90 -16.75 26.65
N THR A 973 -12.98 -16.29 25.81
CA THR A 973 -12.86 -14.88 25.40
C THR A 973 -14.04 -14.43 24.55
N VAL A 974 -14.45 -15.22 23.55
CA VAL A 974 -15.58 -14.88 22.67
C VAL A 974 -16.89 -14.85 23.45
N SER A 975 -17.07 -15.75 24.42
CA SER A 975 -18.24 -15.75 25.29
C SER A 975 -18.35 -14.45 26.10
N GLU A 976 -17.22 -13.84 26.44
CA GLU A 976 -17.17 -12.53 27.09
C GLU A 976 -17.48 -11.39 26.11
N LEU A 977 -16.80 -11.37 24.95
CA LEU A 977 -16.92 -10.33 23.94
C LEU A 977 -18.33 -10.21 23.35
N VAL A 978 -19.00 -11.32 23.07
CA VAL A 978 -20.32 -11.32 22.41
C VAL A 978 -21.44 -10.70 23.25
N MET A 979 -21.21 -10.53 24.56
CA MET A 979 -22.15 -9.86 25.45
C MET A 979 -22.24 -8.35 25.18
N PHE A 980 -21.26 -7.77 24.47
CA PHE A 980 -21.16 -6.35 24.20
C PHE A 980 -21.61 -6.02 22.77
N PRO A 981 -22.56 -5.08 22.59
CA PRO A 981 -23.08 -4.74 21.26
C PRO A 981 -22.05 -4.06 20.34
N GLN A 982 -20.99 -3.48 20.89
CA GLN A 982 -19.90 -2.85 20.14
C GLN A 982 -19.05 -3.86 19.37
N TRP A 983 -18.91 -5.09 19.88
CA TRP A 983 -18.16 -6.14 19.22
C TRP A 983 -19.07 -6.94 18.27
N SER A 984 -18.70 -6.97 16.98
CA SER A 984 -19.51 -7.60 15.94
C SER A 984 -18.92 -8.95 15.51
N PRO A 985 -19.60 -10.09 15.82
CA PRO A 985 -19.16 -11.39 15.34
C PRO A 985 -19.03 -11.47 13.83
N ALA A 986 -19.91 -10.78 13.08
CA ALA A 986 -19.87 -10.77 11.62
C ALA A 986 -18.56 -10.22 11.04
N ARG A 987 -17.91 -9.28 11.76
CA ARG A 987 -16.60 -8.73 11.38
C ARG A 987 -15.48 -9.65 11.82
N ALA A 988 -15.55 -10.12 13.07
CA ALA A 988 -14.50 -10.95 13.66
C ALA A 988 -14.28 -12.29 12.92
N VAL A 989 -15.34 -12.89 12.36
CA VAL A 989 -15.24 -14.16 11.60
C VAL A 989 -14.82 -13.98 10.14
N TYR A 990 -14.55 -12.76 9.67
CA TYR A 990 -14.21 -12.50 8.27
C TYR A 990 -12.96 -13.28 7.82
N LEU A 991 -11.95 -13.37 8.69
CA LEU A 991 -10.71 -14.11 8.41
C LEU A 991 -10.96 -15.60 8.12
N LEU A 992 -12.03 -16.18 8.70
CA LEU A 992 -12.38 -17.58 8.47
C LEU A 992 -12.99 -17.82 7.09
N GLU A 993 -13.33 -16.79 6.30
CA GLU A 993 -13.83 -17.00 4.94
C GLU A 993 -12.75 -17.55 4.00
N SER A 994 -11.50 -17.11 4.16
CA SER A 994 -10.37 -17.50 3.31
C SER A 994 -9.32 -18.39 3.98
N GLN A 995 -9.35 -18.53 5.32
CA GLN A 995 -8.36 -19.29 6.10
C GLN A 995 -9.00 -20.44 6.90
N PRO A 996 -9.47 -21.50 6.24
CA PRO A 996 -10.11 -22.65 6.90
C PRO A 996 -9.18 -23.38 7.88
N GLU A 997 -7.86 -23.30 7.69
CA GLU A 997 -6.86 -23.92 8.56
C GLU A 997 -6.90 -23.38 10.00
N LEU A 998 -7.43 -22.17 10.21
CA LEU A 998 -7.59 -21.59 11.54
C LEU A 998 -8.85 -22.12 12.26
N LEU A 999 -9.71 -22.88 11.60
CA LEU A 999 -10.91 -23.46 12.22
C LEU A 999 -10.57 -24.43 13.35
N ASN A 1000 -9.41 -25.07 13.33
CA ASN A 1000 -8.94 -25.96 14.39
C ASN A 1000 -8.88 -25.27 15.77
N VAL A 1001 -8.70 -23.95 15.80
CA VAL A 1001 -8.64 -23.11 17.01
C VAL A 1001 -9.84 -22.17 17.13
N LEU A 1002 -10.27 -21.59 16.01
CA LEU A 1002 -11.22 -20.48 15.99
C LEU A 1002 -12.67 -20.90 15.78
N TRP A 1003 -12.98 -22.19 15.67
CA TRP A 1003 -14.37 -22.67 15.63
C TRP A 1003 -15.28 -22.09 16.74
N PRO A 1004 -14.82 -21.77 17.97
CA PRO A 1004 -15.71 -21.16 18.98
C PRO A 1004 -16.17 -19.75 18.62
N MET A 1005 -15.48 -19.06 17.70
CA MET A 1005 -15.96 -17.79 17.13
C MET A 1005 -17.23 -17.97 16.30
N LEU A 1006 -17.56 -19.21 15.89
CA LEU A 1006 -18.81 -19.54 15.20
C LEU A 1006 -19.87 -20.00 16.21
N THR A 1007 -19.55 -20.92 17.11
CA THR A 1007 -20.54 -21.57 17.99
C THR A 1007 -21.00 -20.67 19.14
N ARG A 1008 -20.07 -19.97 19.82
CA ARG A 1008 -20.40 -19.13 21.00
C ARG A 1008 -21.35 -17.98 20.63
N PRO A 1009 -21.13 -17.23 19.53
CA PRO A 1009 -22.10 -16.21 19.13
C PRO A 1009 -23.46 -16.79 18.75
N LEU A 1010 -23.51 -17.93 18.05
CA LEU A 1010 -24.79 -18.55 17.71
C LEU A 1010 -25.55 -19.03 18.95
N GLY A 1011 -24.85 -19.54 19.96
CA GLY A 1011 -25.41 -19.82 21.29
C GLY A 1011 -26.00 -18.58 21.95
N TYR A 1012 -25.24 -17.48 22.00
CA TYR A 1012 -25.72 -16.21 22.55
C TYR A 1012 -26.93 -15.65 21.78
N ALA A 1013 -26.91 -15.71 20.44
CA ALA A 1013 -28.02 -15.25 19.60
C ALA A 1013 -29.28 -16.09 19.80
N ALA A 1014 -29.13 -17.39 20.07
CA ALA A 1014 -30.25 -18.27 20.36
C ALA A 1014 -31.00 -17.85 21.63
N SER A 1015 -30.27 -17.40 22.67
CA SER A 1015 -30.87 -16.90 23.92
C SER A 1015 -31.52 -15.52 23.81
N GLN A 1016 -31.33 -14.79 22.71
CA GLN A 1016 -31.94 -13.46 22.51
C GLN A 1016 -33.40 -13.56 22.01
N ASN A 1017 -34.23 -12.60 22.39
CA ASN A 1017 -35.62 -12.50 21.93
C ASN A 1017 -35.72 -12.30 20.40
N ALA A 1018 -34.89 -11.41 19.85
CA ALA A 1018 -34.77 -11.17 18.42
C ALA A 1018 -33.37 -11.57 17.94
N LEU A 1019 -33.29 -12.19 16.75
CA LEU A 1019 -31.99 -12.58 16.18
C LEU A 1019 -31.21 -11.33 15.74
N PRO A 1020 -29.97 -11.15 16.21
CA PRO A 1020 -29.10 -10.09 15.72
C PRO A 1020 -28.84 -10.20 14.21
N ARG A 1021 -28.65 -9.06 13.53
CA ARG A 1021 -28.40 -9.04 12.07
C ARG A 1021 -27.15 -9.83 11.67
N TRP A 1022 -26.12 -9.82 12.52
CA TRP A 1022 -24.85 -10.50 12.28
C TRP A 1022 -24.95 -12.04 12.24
N VAL A 1023 -26.04 -12.63 12.75
CA VAL A 1023 -26.26 -14.10 12.74
C VAL A 1023 -26.20 -14.66 11.32
N ASN A 1024 -26.74 -13.94 10.33
CA ASN A 1024 -26.70 -14.39 8.94
C ASN A 1024 -25.27 -14.59 8.42
N ARG A 1025 -24.34 -13.73 8.85
CA ARG A 1025 -22.95 -13.79 8.41
C ARG A 1025 -22.21 -14.93 9.10
N VAL A 1026 -22.43 -15.15 10.39
CA VAL A 1026 -21.81 -16.29 11.10
C VAL A 1026 -22.31 -17.61 10.52
N LEU A 1027 -23.62 -17.75 10.25
CA LEU A 1027 -24.17 -18.93 9.58
C LEU A 1027 -23.63 -19.12 8.16
N ASP A 1028 -23.33 -18.04 7.44
CA ASP A 1028 -22.69 -18.14 6.12
C ASP A 1028 -21.32 -18.79 6.20
N ILE A 1029 -20.51 -18.46 7.21
CA ILE A 1029 -19.20 -19.09 7.43
C ILE A 1029 -19.33 -20.55 7.85
N VAL A 1030 -20.35 -20.89 8.65
CA VAL A 1030 -20.63 -22.29 9.03
C VAL A 1030 -21.04 -23.12 7.80
N LEU A 1031 -21.93 -22.59 6.95
CA LEU A 1031 -22.34 -23.28 5.72
C LEU A 1031 -21.18 -23.44 4.74
N LEU A 1032 -20.37 -22.38 4.61
CA LEU A 1032 -19.18 -22.35 3.80
C LEU A 1032 -18.21 -23.50 4.13
N HIS A 1033 -17.95 -23.72 5.43
CA HIS A 1033 -17.03 -24.76 5.89
C HIS A 1033 -17.73 -25.99 6.45
N SER A 1034 -18.96 -26.25 5.99
CA SER A 1034 -19.82 -27.27 6.60
C SER A 1034 -19.23 -28.68 6.56
N GLU A 1035 -18.51 -29.06 5.51
CA GLU A 1035 -17.87 -30.38 5.42
C GLU A 1035 -16.74 -30.56 6.45
N VAL A 1036 -15.88 -29.55 6.60
CA VAL A 1036 -14.80 -29.54 7.60
C VAL A 1036 -15.38 -29.56 9.01
N LEU A 1037 -16.38 -28.72 9.28
CA LEU A 1037 -17.03 -28.62 10.58
C LEU A 1037 -17.83 -29.88 10.92
N GLN A 1038 -18.43 -30.54 9.94
CA GLN A 1038 -19.12 -31.82 10.11
C GLN A 1038 -18.10 -32.90 10.49
N GLU A 1039 -17.01 -33.05 9.73
CA GLU A 1039 -15.99 -34.06 10.00
C GLU A 1039 -15.29 -33.79 11.34
N ALA A 1040 -15.02 -32.53 11.69
CA ALA A 1040 -14.47 -32.15 13.00
C ALA A 1040 -15.42 -32.50 14.16
N THR A 1041 -16.73 -32.32 13.96
CA THR A 1041 -17.75 -32.71 14.93
C THR A 1041 -17.84 -34.24 15.05
N LEU A 1042 -17.80 -34.97 13.94
CA LEU A 1042 -17.83 -36.45 13.91
C LEU A 1042 -16.60 -37.07 14.59
N ARG A 1043 -15.42 -36.46 14.41
CA ARG A 1043 -14.18 -36.88 15.06
C ARG A 1043 -14.08 -36.43 16.53
N GLY A 1044 -15.04 -35.63 17.00
CA GLY A 1044 -15.11 -35.15 18.39
C GLY A 1044 -14.19 -33.97 18.71
N PHE A 1045 -13.61 -33.31 17.70
CA PHE A 1045 -12.85 -32.08 17.90
C PHE A 1045 -13.75 -30.90 18.25
N ILE A 1046 -14.96 -30.85 17.67
CA ILE A 1046 -16.01 -29.93 18.08
C ILE A 1046 -17.07 -30.74 18.85
N PRO A 1047 -17.26 -30.48 20.16
CA PRO A 1047 -18.31 -31.13 20.94
C PRO A 1047 -19.71 -30.88 20.36
N LEU A 1048 -20.56 -31.92 20.32
CA LEU A 1048 -21.92 -31.83 19.74
C LEU A 1048 -22.83 -30.79 20.42
N ASP A 1049 -22.58 -30.50 21.70
CA ASP A 1049 -23.30 -29.53 22.50
C ASP A 1049 -23.00 -28.08 22.11
N GLU A 1050 -21.86 -27.80 21.48
CA GLU A 1050 -21.53 -26.47 20.96
C GLU A 1050 -22.51 -26.02 19.86
N TRP A 1051 -23.16 -26.96 19.17
CA TRP A 1051 -24.13 -26.67 18.11
C TRP A 1051 -25.57 -26.44 18.60
N GLN A 1052 -25.85 -26.50 19.90
CA GLN A 1052 -27.20 -26.32 20.44
C GLN A 1052 -27.83 -24.98 20.08
N GLY A 1053 -27.03 -23.91 20.01
CA GLY A 1053 -27.49 -22.59 19.57
C GLY A 1053 -28.10 -22.62 18.17
N VAL A 1054 -27.48 -23.35 17.24
CA VAL A 1054 -27.97 -23.49 15.85
C VAL A 1054 -29.30 -24.22 15.82
N LYS A 1055 -29.43 -25.33 16.57
CA LYS A 1055 -30.68 -26.10 16.69
C LYS A 1055 -31.82 -25.23 17.21
N GLN A 1056 -31.55 -24.42 18.23
CA GLN A 1056 -32.53 -23.50 18.80
C GLN A 1056 -32.94 -22.41 17.81
N ILE A 1057 -32.01 -21.86 17.02
CA ILE A 1057 -32.32 -20.89 15.97
C ILE A 1057 -33.17 -21.53 14.87
N ALA A 1058 -32.85 -22.75 14.44
CA ALA A 1058 -33.55 -23.47 13.36
C ALA A 1058 -35.04 -23.73 13.64
N VAL A 1059 -35.43 -23.80 14.92
CA VAL A 1059 -36.82 -24.02 15.37
C VAL A 1059 -37.56 -22.74 15.77
N LYS A 1060 -36.93 -21.55 15.72
CA LYS A 1060 -37.61 -20.29 16.03
C LYS A 1060 -38.75 -20.00 15.03
N LYS A 1061 -39.87 -19.47 15.54
CA LYS A 1061 -41.04 -19.11 14.71
C LYS A 1061 -40.69 -17.95 13.76
N GLY A 1062 -40.82 -18.17 12.45
CA GLY A 1062 -40.62 -17.15 11.40
C GLY A 1062 -40.00 -17.73 10.13
N SER A 1063 -39.95 -16.94 9.05
CA SER A 1063 -39.34 -17.31 7.76
C SER A 1063 -38.08 -16.50 7.43
N SER A 1064 -37.41 -15.97 8.47
CA SER A 1064 -36.20 -15.16 8.27
C SER A 1064 -35.10 -15.99 7.61
N VAL A 1065 -34.24 -15.32 6.85
CA VAL A 1065 -33.11 -15.94 6.15
C VAL A 1065 -32.21 -16.71 7.14
N ALA A 1066 -32.01 -16.17 8.34
CA ALA A 1066 -31.22 -16.81 9.38
C ALA A 1066 -31.80 -18.16 9.85
N VAL A 1067 -33.12 -18.28 9.99
CA VAL A 1067 -33.77 -19.54 10.37
C VAL A 1067 -33.58 -20.59 9.29
N LYS A 1068 -33.76 -20.22 8.02
CA LYS A 1068 -33.54 -21.14 6.89
C LYS A 1068 -32.09 -21.62 6.81
N LYS A 1069 -31.13 -20.71 6.98
CA LYS A 1069 -29.70 -21.06 7.03
C LYS A 1069 -29.38 -21.99 8.20
N ALA A 1070 -29.94 -21.73 9.38
CA ALA A 1070 -29.74 -22.62 10.54
C ALA A 1070 -30.31 -24.03 10.31
N GLN A 1071 -31.47 -24.14 9.65
CA GLN A 1071 -32.04 -25.43 9.24
C GLN A 1071 -31.13 -26.16 8.24
N GLU A 1072 -30.55 -25.43 7.30
CA GLU A 1072 -29.57 -25.98 6.36
C GLU A 1072 -28.30 -26.45 7.08
N VAL A 1073 -27.76 -25.68 8.04
CA VAL A 1073 -26.62 -26.09 8.86
C VAL A 1073 -26.92 -27.38 9.63
N VAL A 1074 -28.09 -27.47 10.27
CA VAL A 1074 -28.52 -28.69 10.97
C VAL A 1074 -28.52 -29.90 10.04
N SER A 1075 -29.02 -29.72 8.82
CA SER A 1075 -29.01 -30.77 7.80
C SER A 1075 -27.60 -31.15 7.35
N ARG A 1076 -26.74 -30.17 7.04
CA ARG A 1076 -25.38 -30.42 6.51
C ARG A 1076 -24.46 -31.04 7.57
N LEU A 1077 -24.50 -30.54 8.80
CA LEU A 1077 -23.68 -31.06 9.89
C LEU A 1077 -24.22 -32.36 10.51
N SER A 1078 -25.46 -32.77 10.14
CA SER A 1078 -26.13 -33.95 10.71
C SER A 1078 -26.28 -33.89 12.24
N ILE A 1079 -26.63 -32.72 12.77
CA ILE A 1079 -26.66 -32.41 14.22
C ILE A 1079 -28.05 -32.38 14.82
#